data_AF-A0A9N8J402-F1
#
_entry.id   AF-A0A9N8J402-F1
#
_cell.length_a   1.000
_cell.length_b   1.000
_cell.length_c   1.000
_cell.angle_alpha   90.00
_cell.angle_beta   90.00
_cell.angle_gamma   90.00
#
_symmetry.space_group_name_H-M   'P 1'
#
loop_
_entity.id
_entity.type
_entity.pdbx_description
1 polymer ?
#
loop_
_entity_poly.entity_id
_entity_poly.type
_entity_poly.pdbx_seq_one_letter_code
_entity_poly.pdbx_strand_id
1 'polypeptide(L)'
;MWLALLAILFTVNMEAQMTIGGKKEPEAFSVLELLNKGGLRLPQMTTAQRNAFAVQGKIAGEGLTIYNIDTKCVEYWNDTRWVSLCEGTSQTKISPTPCVNVAADGTGCDQTFTVDDVDCPNGPFNIAIVAGGEYASLSDVDNTNGKFKINFFSNETVNIHTVLVRVTSTCTSLFREFLFSQNGVDCTSMSYSAPSISPSSTALDLCIGGAVYLSVPANTPNLDKLIWTRNGAEIQGTRGTSYIIATQKGEYNISMGAVGCNTSDSNKRTISEAGSVTPVTLSALASNNGVICGTGKVTLSVSGNGSTSVVWFHNGKEEKTGDSVDISGDSSVGEWFAATKDGSCYSKPSNSIQITKSETASTQLSLPATDVLVNGVQLSAFTAFCAGGSLDLNITNKISGVTYTWYNGNDVITTNPYIVPTSQTTMSLRVVATDNSGAKCPAEQNKLEAAVTQGSTPAKPTVTSTSTLCNGAATLTISESGTYIWYKNGAVLTGETGKELNINSEGTYGAAIKNATGCISPMTEVKISGNSSEPNVSWDPNVTRPAAATFGSSVTLTVNDSYNSTFSWTLDGVKLSYTGKTATIALPTSGTPAQIAKIAVTAKNECGEKTITHEITMNSACPTPVINSISGAQTITAKTNVTINISTTDTNTPTYQWFQNTADSTIRGDSGRNRGFI
;
A
#
# COMPACT_ATOMS: atom_id res chain seq x y z
N MET A 1 -85.67 -56.00 6.65
CA MET A 1 -84.83 -55.23 7.59
C MET A 1 -83.77 -56.14 8.24
N TRP A 2 -83.06 -56.93 7.42
CA TRP A 2 -82.04 -57.93 7.81
C TRP A 2 -80.92 -57.97 6.76
N LEU A 3 -80.58 -56.80 6.19
CA LEU A 3 -79.53 -56.66 5.16
C LEU A 3 -78.60 -55.45 5.38
N ALA A 4 -78.80 -54.67 6.45
CA ALA A 4 -78.00 -53.47 6.72
C ALA A 4 -76.81 -53.70 7.66
N LEU A 5 -76.64 -54.92 8.20
CA LEU A 5 -75.59 -55.25 9.17
C LEU A 5 -74.43 -56.07 8.58
N LEU A 6 -74.45 -56.38 7.28
CA LEU A 6 -73.41 -57.17 6.61
C LEU A 6 -72.47 -56.34 5.71
N ALA A 7 -72.60 -55.00 5.71
CA ALA A 7 -71.86 -54.10 4.83
C ALA A 7 -70.72 -53.32 5.51
N ILE A 8 -70.33 -53.67 6.75
CA ILE A 8 -69.16 -53.10 7.44
C ILE A 8 -68.06 -54.17 7.58
N LEU A 9 -67.84 -54.91 6.49
CA LEU A 9 -66.64 -55.73 6.26
C LEU A 9 -65.79 -55.12 5.11
N PHE A 10 -65.87 -53.80 4.93
CA PHE A 10 -64.86 -53.06 4.18
C PHE A 10 -63.63 -52.94 5.06
N THR A 11 -62.69 -53.87 4.83
CA THR A 11 -61.24 -53.64 4.84
C THR A 11 -60.78 -52.38 5.56
N VAL A 12 -60.75 -52.41 6.90
CA VAL A 12 -59.85 -51.54 7.65
C VAL A 12 -58.46 -52.16 7.53
N ASN A 13 -57.70 -51.72 6.53
CA ASN A 13 -56.24 -51.86 6.60
C ASN A 13 -55.79 -50.96 7.75
N MET A 14 -55.72 -51.52 8.95
CA MET A 14 -55.07 -50.85 10.08
C MET A 14 -53.56 -50.86 9.80
N GLU A 15 -53.06 -49.83 9.15
CA GLU A 15 -51.62 -49.56 9.14
C GLU A 15 -51.25 -48.98 10.51
N ALA A 16 -50.73 -49.83 11.39
CA ALA A 16 -50.25 -49.38 12.69
C ALA A 16 -48.89 -48.68 12.52
N GLN A 17 -48.89 -47.35 12.51
CA GLN A 17 -47.67 -46.56 12.65
C GLN A 17 -47.38 -46.33 14.14
N MET A 18 -46.12 -46.42 14.55
CA MET A 18 -45.73 -46.32 15.95
C MET A 18 -44.57 -45.33 16.17
N THR A 19 -44.77 -44.36 17.06
CA THR A 19 -43.67 -43.55 17.61
C THR A 19 -43.29 -44.09 18.98
N ILE A 20 -42.03 -44.48 19.18
CA ILE A 20 -41.51 -44.94 20.47
C ILE A 20 -40.58 -43.87 21.04
N GLY A 21 -40.86 -43.42 22.27
CA GLY A 21 -40.01 -42.48 23.00
C GLY A 21 -40.35 -40.98 22.84
N GLY A 22 -41.42 -40.66 22.10
CA GLY A 22 -41.95 -39.30 21.97
C GLY A 22 -43.47 -39.31 21.87
N LYS A 23 -44.10 -38.12 21.92
CA LYS A 23 -45.56 -37.93 21.78
C LYS A 23 -45.97 -37.36 20.42
N LYS A 24 -45.07 -37.40 19.43
CA LYS A 24 -45.33 -36.93 18.07
C LYS A 24 -46.03 -38.04 17.29
N GLU A 25 -47.06 -37.70 16.53
CA GLU A 25 -47.60 -38.62 15.53
C GLU A 25 -46.50 -38.99 14.54
N PRO A 26 -46.37 -40.28 14.14
CA PRO A 26 -45.44 -40.69 13.10
C PRO A 26 -45.68 -39.87 11.83
N GLU A 27 -44.62 -39.51 11.12
CA GLU A 27 -44.77 -38.94 9.79
C GLU A 27 -45.52 -39.90 8.87
N ALA A 28 -46.28 -39.37 7.92
CA ALA A 28 -47.13 -40.19 7.04
C ALA A 28 -46.36 -41.26 6.23
N PHE A 29 -45.03 -41.11 6.10
CA PHE A 29 -44.12 -42.05 5.44
C PHE A 29 -43.42 -43.04 6.39
N SER A 30 -43.69 -42.98 7.69
CA SER A 30 -43.00 -43.75 8.74
C SER A 30 -43.95 -44.74 9.42
N VAL A 31 -43.68 -46.04 9.29
CA VAL A 31 -44.39 -47.07 10.07
C VAL A 31 -43.82 -47.20 11.50
N LEU A 32 -42.56 -46.83 11.71
CA LEU A 32 -41.91 -46.82 13.02
C LEU A 32 -40.96 -45.62 13.14
N GLU A 33 -41.17 -44.78 14.16
CA GLU A 33 -40.28 -43.68 14.53
C GLU A 33 -39.72 -43.87 15.95
N LEU A 34 -38.43 -43.63 16.14
CA LEU A 34 -37.77 -43.71 17.45
C LEU A 34 -37.29 -42.32 17.87
N LEU A 35 -37.96 -41.71 18.86
CA LEU A 35 -37.67 -40.35 19.35
C LEU A 35 -37.05 -40.35 20.76
N ASN A 36 -36.41 -41.45 21.15
CA ASN A 36 -35.71 -41.60 22.44
C ASN A 36 -34.19 -41.43 22.29
N LYS A 37 -33.48 -41.16 23.40
CA LYS A 37 -32.00 -41.18 23.49
C LYS A 37 -31.40 -42.60 23.58
N GLY A 38 -32.20 -43.66 23.44
CA GLY A 38 -31.77 -45.06 23.43
C GLY A 38 -31.54 -45.58 22.00
N GLY A 39 -30.75 -46.64 21.83
CA GLY A 39 -30.47 -47.24 20.52
C GLY A 39 -31.48 -48.30 20.07
N LEU A 40 -31.58 -48.55 18.76
CA LEU A 40 -32.27 -49.69 18.18
C LEU A 40 -31.34 -50.91 18.16
N ARG A 41 -31.70 -51.99 18.86
CA ARG A 41 -30.96 -53.25 18.81
C ARG A 41 -31.60 -54.20 17.80
N LEU A 42 -30.90 -54.44 16.70
CA LEU A 42 -31.34 -55.36 15.64
C LEU A 42 -31.20 -56.83 16.07
N PRO A 43 -31.93 -57.78 15.43
CA PRO A 43 -31.70 -59.21 15.60
C PRO A 43 -30.22 -59.57 15.37
N GLN A 44 -29.61 -60.23 16.35
CA GLN A 44 -28.18 -60.56 16.32
C GLN A 44 -27.98 -62.00 15.88
N MET A 45 -27.16 -62.23 14.84
CA MET A 45 -26.87 -63.56 14.31
C MET A 45 -25.38 -63.69 13.99
N THR A 46 -24.79 -64.88 14.14
CA THR A 46 -23.49 -65.18 13.53
C THR A 46 -23.63 -65.28 12.01
N THR A 47 -22.52 -65.18 11.28
CA THR A 47 -22.47 -65.38 9.81
C THR A 47 -23.03 -66.75 9.44
N ALA A 48 -22.73 -67.78 10.25
CA ALA A 48 -23.25 -69.13 10.05
C ALA A 48 -24.77 -69.20 10.25
N GLN A 49 -25.29 -68.60 11.32
CA GLN A 49 -26.73 -68.55 11.60
C GLN A 49 -27.50 -67.78 10.52
N ARG A 50 -26.96 -66.63 10.09
CA ARG A 50 -27.50 -65.83 9.00
C ARG A 50 -27.51 -66.60 7.67
N ASN A 51 -26.44 -67.32 7.32
CA ASN A 51 -26.40 -68.13 6.10
C ASN A 51 -27.36 -69.31 6.12
N ALA A 52 -27.58 -69.91 7.29
CA ALA A 52 -28.58 -70.95 7.47
C ALA A 52 -30.03 -70.42 7.42
N PHE A 53 -30.20 -69.10 7.49
CA PHE A 53 -31.49 -68.44 7.42
C PHE A 53 -31.98 -68.43 5.95
N ALA A 54 -32.88 -69.36 5.60
CA ALA A 54 -33.37 -69.59 4.24
C ALA A 54 -34.34 -68.48 3.74
N VAL A 55 -33.76 -67.33 3.40
CA VAL A 55 -34.46 -66.14 2.83
C VAL A 55 -34.40 -66.07 1.31
N GLN A 56 -33.51 -66.80 0.67
CA GLN A 56 -33.37 -66.82 -0.79
C GLN A 56 -34.65 -67.34 -1.48
N GLY A 57 -35.12 -66.60 -2.50
CA GLY A 57 -36.34 -66.93 -3.25
C GLY A 57 -37.66 -66.60 -2.53
N LYS A 58 -37.62 -65.89 -1.40
CA LYS A 58 -38.82 -65.39 -0.70
C LYS A 58 -38.88 -63.87 -0.79
N ILE A 59 -39.85 -63.36 -1.55
CA ILE A 59 -40.10 -61.91 -1.73
C ILE A 59 -40.25 -61.18 -0.38
N ALA A 60 -40.85 -61.84 0.62
CA ALA A 60 -41.00 -61.27 1.97
C ALA A 60 -39.68 -61.09 2.75
N GLY A 61 -38.56 -61.61 2.25
CA GLY A 61 -37.24 -61.47 2.86
C GLY A 61 -36.51 -60.18 2.45
N GLU A 62 -36.93 -59.50 1.39
CA GLU A 62 -36.31 -58.25 0.94
C GLU A 62 -36.40 -57.16 2.01
N GLY A 63 -35.29 -56.48 2.29
CA GLY A 63 -35.18 -55.46 3.34
C GLY A 63 -35.03 -56.00 4.76
N LEU A 64 -35.02 -57.32 4.96
CA LEU A 64 -34.78 -57.92 6.27
C LEU A 64 -33.41 -57.48 6.80
N THR A 65 -33.39 -56.79 7.95
CA THR A 65 -32.18 -56.18 8.52
C THR A 65 -31.77 -56.86 9.83
N ILE A 66 -30.50 -57.24 9.95
CA ILE A 66 -29.90 -57.92 11.10
C ILE A 66 -28.57 -57.27 11.49
N TYR A 67 -28.06 -57.58 12.68
CA TYR A 67 -26.68 -57.26 13.08
C TYR A 67 -25.87 -58.55 13.13
N ASN A 68 -24.88 -58.68 12.24
CA ASN A 68 -24.01 -59.85 12.19
C ASN A 68 -22.91 -59.71 13.24
N ILE A 69 -22.89 -60.61 14.22
CA ILE A 69 -21.98 -60.52 15.37
C ILE A 69 -20.55 -61.00 15.06
N ASP A 70 -20.33 -61.70 13.94
CA ASP A 70 -18.98 -62.08 13.53
C ASP A 70 -18.32 -60.93 12.76
N THR A 71 -19.05 -60.30 11.83
CA THR A 71 -18.56 -59.15 11.04
C THR A 71 -18.71 -57.81 11.77
N LYS A 72 -19.47 -57.77 12.86
CA LYS A 72 -19.84 -56.55 13.62
C LYS A 72 -20.61 -55.51 12.81
N CYS A 73 -21.29 -55.93 11.74
CA CYS A 73 -21.94 -55.06 10.78
C CYS A 73 -23.47 -55.21 10.78
N VAL A 74 -24.16 -54.11 10.44
CA VAL A 74 -25.58 -54.19 10.06
C VAL A 74 -25.66 -54.74 8.65
N GLU A 75 -26.50 -55.75 8.43
CA GLU A 75 -26.69 -56.36 7.12
C GLU A 75 -28.17 -56.40 6.77
N TYR A 76 -28.51 -56.24 5.48
CA TYR A 76 -29.87 -56.44 4.99
C TYR A 76 -29.91 -57.38 3.78
N TRP A 77 -31.00 -58.12 3.61
CA TRP A 77 -31.22 -58.96 2.43
C TRP A 77 -31.79 -58.12 1.28
N ASN A 78 -31.16 -58.17 0.10
CA ASN A 78 -31.57 -57.36 -1.06
C ASN A 78 -32.20 -58.18 -2.21
N ASP A 79 -32.86 -59.29 -1.88
CA ASP A 79 -33.35 -60.35 -2.78
C ASP A 79 -32.27 -61.33 -3.26
N THR A 80 -31.08 -60.82 -3.58
CA THR A 80 -30.00 -61.63 -4.16
C THR A 80 -29.02 -62.14 -3.11
N ARG A 81 -28.64 -61.29 -2.15
CA ARG A 81 -27.65 -61.60 -1.10
C ARG A 81 -27.85 -60.76 0.15
N TRP A 82 -27.14 -61.12 1.21
CA TRP A 82 -26.93 -60.25 2.36
C TRP A 82 -25.95 -59.14 1.98
N VAL A 83 -26.36 -57.90 2.20
CA VAL A 83 -25.60 -56.67 1.94
C VAL A 83 -25.20 -56.07 3.27
N SER A 84 -23.91 -55.77 3.45
CA SER A 84 -23.41 -55.04 4.61
C SER A 84 -23.60 -53.54 4.44
N LEU A 85 -24.25 -52.90 5.41
CA LEU A 85 -24.34 -51.43 5.46
C LEU A 85 -23.06 -50.77 5.96
N CYS A 86 -22.18 -51.54 6.61
CA CYS A 86 -20.94 -51.02 7.16
C CYS A 86 -19.77 -51.15 6.18
N GLU A 87 -19.90 -52.00 5.17
CA GLU A 87 -18.83 -52.27 4.22
C GLU A 87 -19.26 -51.98 2.78
N GLY A 88 -20.54 -51.74 2.47
CA GLY A 88 -21.03 -51.52 1.11
C GLY A 88 -21.60 -52.79 0.45
N THR A 89 -22.00 -52.65 -0.80
CA THR A 89 -22.78 -53.67 -1.54
C THR A 89 -21.94 -54.65 -2.34
N SER A 90 -20.64 -54.39 -2.56
CA SER A 90 -19.77 -55.26 -3.36
C SER A 90 -19.19 -56.43 -2.57
N GLN A 91 -18.87 -57.52 -3.26
CA GLN A 91 -18.13 -58.68 -2.71
C GLN A 91 -16.62 -58.52 -2.77
N THR A 92 -16.15 -57.32 -3.13
CA THR A 92 -14.74 -56.95 -3.20
C THR A 92 -13.96 -57.35 -1.94
N LYS A 93 -12.77 -57.90 -2.11
CA LYS A 93 -11.78 -58.13 -1.05
C LYS A 93 -10.50 -57.40 -1.44
N ILE A 94 -9.71 -57.02 -0.43
CA ILE A 94 -8.33 -56.61 -0.67
C ILE A 94 -7.40 -57.58 0.05
N SER A 95 -6.24 -57.83 -0.58
CA SER A 95 -5.17 -58.64 -0.01
C SER A 95 -3.84 -57.89 -0.11
N PRO A 96 -3.01 -57.88 0.94
CA PRO A 96 -3.30 -58.44 2.28
C PRO A 96 -4.39 -57.64 3.01
N THR A 97 -4.83 -58.13 4.18
CA THR A 97 -5.85 -57.47 5.01
C THR A 97 -5.46 -56.01 5.30
N PRO A 98 -6.43 -55.06 5.34
CA PRO A 98 -6.16 -53.67 5.72
C PRO A 98 -5.31 -53.59 6.99
N CYS A 99 -4.27 -52.75 6.96
CA CYS A 99 -3.45 -52.52 8.14
C CYS A 99 -4.25 -51.75 9.19
N VAL A 100 -4.29 -52.34 10.38
CA VAL A 100 -4.87 -51.74 11.59
C VAL A 100 -3.79 -51.68 12.65
N ASN A 101 -3.75 -50.62 13.44
CA ASN A 101 -2.70 -50.31 14.41
C ASN A 101 -1.34 -49.94 13.78
N VAL A 102 -1.36 -49.21 12.66
CA VAL A 102 -0.14 -48.61 12.07
C VAL A 102 0.56 -47.75 13.12
N ALA A 103 1.90 -47.74 13.13
CA ALA A 103 2.64 -46.94 14.10
C ALA A 103 2.35 -45.44 13.92
N ALA A 104 2.46 -44.67 15.00
CA ALA A 104 2.15 -43.24 14.98
C ALA A 104 3.01 -42.45 13.99
N ASP A 105 4.24 -42.90 13.69
CA ASP A 105 5.10 -42.30 12.66
C ASP A 105 4.69 -42.64 11.22
N GLY A 106 3.64 -43.45 11.04
CA GLY A 106 3.12 -43.90 9.74
C GLY A 106 3.76 -45.18 9.22
N THR A 107 4.71 -45.77 9.94
CA THR A 107 5.37 -47.02 9.54
C THR A 107 4.51 -48.25 9.83
N GLY A 108 4.71 -49.31 9.05
CA GLY A 108 4.00 -50.59 9.21
C GLY A 108 2.79 -50.78 8.28
N CYS A 109 2.66 -49.96 7.22
CA CYS A 109 1.68 -50.18 6.16
C CYS A 109 2.18 -49.82 4.75
N ASP A 110 3.34 -50.33 4.35
CA ASP A 110 3.99 -50.06 3.07
C ASP A 110 3.70 -51.10 1.97
N GLN A 111 2.89 -52.11 2.28
CA GLN A 111 2.51 -53.16 1.35
C GLN A 111 1.60 -52.68 0.22
N THR A 112 1.72 -53.32 -0.94
CA THR A 112 0.76 -53.17 -2.04
C THR A 112 -0.48 -54.02 -1.79
N PHE A 113 -1.64 -53.38 -1.80
CA PHE A 113 -2.96 -54.03 -1.75
C PHE A 113 -3.43 -54.35 -3.15
N THR A 114 -3.92 -55.57 -3.35
CA THR A 114 -4.57 -56.04 -4.58
C THR A 114 -6.05 -56.25 -4.32
N VAL A 115 -6.89 -55.72 -5.20
CA VAL A 115 -8.34 -55.88 -5.22
C VAL A 115 -8.72 -57.17 -5.93
N ASP A 116 -9.59 -57.96 -5.32
CA ASP A 116 -10.25 -59.13 -5.91
C ASP A 116 -11.77 -58.98 -5.74
N ASP A 117 -12.51 -59.04 -6.83
CA ASP A 117 -13.97 -58.91 -6.81
C ASP A 117 -14.61 -60.01 -7.66
N VAL A 118 -15.38 -60.88 -7.02
CA VAL A 118 -16.07 -61.99 -7.68
C VAL A 118 -17.02 -61.48 -8.77
N ASP A 119 -17.62 -60.30 -8.57
CA ASP A 119 -18.55 -59.69 -9.52
C ASP A 119 -17.81 -58.88 -10.62
N CYS A 120 -16.49 -58.69 -10.51
CA CYS A 120 -15.66 -57.98 -11.48
C CYS A 120 -14.19 -58.48 -11.48
N PRO A 121 -13.93 -59.73 -11.92
CA PRO A 121 -12.63 -60.39 -11.70
C PRO A 121 -11.42 -59.74 -12.40
N ASN A 122 -11.66 -58.95 -13.45
CA ASN A 122 -10.61 -58.32 -14.28
C ASN A 122 -10.54 -56.79 -14.10
N GLY A 123 -11.28 -56.22 -13.14
CA GLY A 123 -11.45 -54.77 -13.04
C GLY A 123 -12.09 -54.14 -14.29
N PRO A 124 -11.97 -52.82 -14.50
CA PRO A 124 -11.25 -51.85 -13.66
C PRO A 124 -12.00 -51.45 -12.39
N PHE A 125 -11.29 -50.81 -11.46
CA PHE A 125 -11.80 -50.34 -10.18
C PHE A 125 -11.55 -48.83 -10.02
N ASN A 126 -12.35 -48.17 -9.19
CA ASN A 126 -12.08 -46.83 -8.71
C ASN A 126 -11.77 -46.88 -7.21
N ILE A 127 -10.56 -46.46 -6.82
CA ILE A 127 -10.05 -46.56 -5.46
C ILE A 127 -9.83 -45.14 -4.91
N ALA A 128 -10.51 -44.80 -3.82
CA ALA A 128 -10.44 -43.46 -3.23
C ALA A 128 -10.58 -43.49 -1.70
N ILE A 129 -9.92 -42.55 -1.02
CA ILE A 129 -10.20 -42.28 0.39
C ILE A 129 -11.49 -41.47 0.47
N VAL A 130 -12.47 -41.95 1.25
CA VAL A 130 -13.78 -41.31 1.44
C VAL A 130 -13.93 -40.68 2.82
N ALA A 131 -13.06 -41.02 3.78
CA ALA A 131 -12.93 -40.37 5.08
C ALA A 131 -11.50 -40.51 5.61
N GLY A 132 -11.00 -39.50 6.32
CA GLY A 132 -9.64 -39.49 6.89
C GLY A 132 -8.53 -39.16 5.88
N GLY A 133 -8.86 -38.44 4.79
CA GLY A 133 -7.87 -38.02 3.78
C GLY A 133 -6.83 -37.03 4.31
N GLU A 134 -7.09 -36.41 5.45
CA GLU A 134 -6.16 -35.58 6.22
C GLU A 134 -5.10 -36.40 6.98
N TYR A 135 -5.26 -37.73 7.08
CA TYR A 135 -4.37 -38.62 7.83
C TYR A 135 -3.53 -39.54 6.94
N ALA A 136 -3.92 -39.74 5.68
CA ALA A 136 -3.19 -40.59 4.76
C ALA A 136 -3.43 -40.20 3.30
N SER A 137 -2.59 -40.71 2.43
CA SER A 137 -2.73 -40.61 0.97
C SER A 137 -2.61 -41.97 0.30
N LEU A 138 -3.24 -42.13 -0.86
CA LEU A 138 -3.02 -43.30 -1.71
C LEU A 138 -1.82 -43.08 -2.63
N SER A 139 -1.02 -44.11 -2.85
CA SER A 139 0.05 -44.12 -3.88
C SER A 139 0.01 -45.39 -4.69
N ASP A 140 0.76 -45.43 -5.80
CA ASP A 140 0.85 -46.59 -6.71
C ASP A 140 -0.54 -47.11 -7.13
N VAL A 141 -1.51 -46.21 -7.32
CA VAL A 141 -2.91 -46.57 -7.64
C VAL A 141 -3.00 -47.00 -9.11
N ASP A 142 -3.14 -48.29 -9.32
CA ASP A 142 -3.44 -48.94 -10.59
C ASP A 142 -4.92 -49.36 -10.60
N ASN A 143 -5.76 -48.45 -11.10
CA ASN A 143 -7.20 -48.69 -11.25
C ASN A 143 -7.52 -49.80 -12.26
N THR A 144 -6.59 -50.15 -13.16
CA THR A 144 -6.82 -51.20 -14.16
C THR A 144 -6.68 -52.57 -13.52
N ASN A 145 -5.58 -52.79 -12.80
CA ASN A 145 -5.27 -54.08 -12.17
C ASN A 145 -5.67 -54.14 -10.69
N GLY A 146 -6.35 -53.10 -10.18
CA GLY A 146 -6.83 -53.04 -8.80
C GLY A 146 -5.69 -53.05 -7.77
N LYS A 147 -4.62 -52.28 -7.99
CA LYS A 147 -3.51 -52.20 -7.02
C LYS A 147 -3.41 -50.81 -6.42
N PHE A 148 -3.04 -50.72 -5.14
CA PHE A 148 -2.75 -49.45 -4.48
C PHE A 148 -1.90 -49.65 -3.23
N LYS A 149 -1.31 -48.57 -2.74
CA LYS A 149 -0.74 -48.44 -1.39
C LYS A 149 -1.44 -47.31 -0.65
N ILE A 150 -1.37 -47.35 0.68
CA ILE A 150 -1.80 -46.25 1.55
C ILE A 150 -0.60 -45.80 2.38
N ASN A 151 -0.31 -44.50 2.39
CA ASN A 151 0.77 -43.91 3.18
C ASN A 151 0.14 -43.01 4.24
N PHE A 152 0.28 -43.38 5.50
CA PHE A 152 -0.14 -42.56 6.63
C PHE A 152 0.84 -41.40 6.84
N PHE A 153 0.32 -40.22 7.14
CA PHE A 153 1.11 -39.12 7.67
C PHE A 153 1.44 -39.37 9.14
N SER A 154 2.47 -38.73 9.67
CA SER A 154 2.80 -38.84 11.09
C SER A 154 1.63 -38.33 11.95
N ASN A 155 1.18 -39.16 12.90
CA ASN A 155 0.20 -38.80 13.91
C ASN A 155 0.91 -38.19 15.12
N GLU A 156 0.66 -36.90 15.34
CA GLU A 156 1.24 -36.15 16.46
C GLU A 156 0.27 -36.00 17.64
N THR A 157 -0.75 -36.85 17.71
CA THR A 157 -1.79 -36.83 18.75
C THR A 157 -1.90 -38.19 19.43
N VAL A 158 -2.44 -38.23 20.64
CA VAL A 158 -2.77 -39.49 21.33
C VAL A 158 -3.99 -40.22 20.75
N ASN A 159 -4.73 -39.57 19.84
CA ASN A 159 -5.94 -40.14 19.27
C ASN A 159 -5.59 -41.08 18.11
N ILE A 160 -6.38 -42.14 17.97
CA ILE A 160 -6.28 -43.04 16.82
C ILE A 160 -6.84 -42.33 15.59
N HIS A 161 -6.10 -42.36 14.49
CA HIS A 161 -6.59 -41.92 13.20
C HIS A 161 -7.16 -43.10 12.42
N THR A 162 -8.27 -42.87 11.72
CA THR A 162 -8.91 -43.87 10.88
C THR A 162 -9.11 -43.33 9.48
N VAL A 163 -8.89 -44.19 8.50
CA VAL A 163 -9.02 -43.87 7.08
C VAL A 163 -9.92 -44.91 6.44
N LEU A 164 -10.93 -44.44 5.71
CA LEU A 164 -11.86 -45.30 5.00
C LEU A 164 -11.55 -45.23 3.51
N VAL A 165 -11.07 -46.34 2.94
CA VAL A 165 -10.81 -46.46 1.51
C VAL A 165 -11.99 -47.17 0.86
N ARG A 166 -12.63 -46.51 -0.10
CA ARG A 166 -13.69 -47.10 -0.93
C ARG A 166 -13.08 -47.65 -2.21
N VAL A 167 -13.41 -48.90 -2.52
CA VAL A 167 -13.16 -49.54 -3.81
C VAL A 167 -14.49 -49.74 -4.51
N THR A 168 -14.66 -49.11 -5.67
CA THR A 168 -15.86 -49.23 -6.49
C THR A 168 -15.54 -50.07 -7.72
N SER A 169 -16.28 -51.17 -7.90
CA SER A 169 -16.23 -51.97 -9.11
C SER A 169 -16.87 -51.20 -10.26
N THR A 170 -16.15 -51.01 -11.37
CA THR A 170 -16.74 -50.35 -12.54
C THR A 170 -17.65 -51.28 -13.34
N CYS A 171 -17.50 -52.60 -13.20
CA CYS A 171 -18.38 -53.57 -13.84
C CYS A 171 -19.81 -53.50 -13.31
N THR A 172 -19.98 -53.28 -12.00
CA THR A 172 -21.28 -53.34 -11.32
C THR A 172 -21.71 -52.02 -10.70
N SER A 173 -20.83 -51.02 -10.63
CA SER A 173 -21.01 -49.78 -9.87
C SER A 173 -21.23 -49.98 -8.37
N LEU A 174 -21.06 -51.20 -7.85
CA LEU A 174 -21.10 -51.51 -6.43
C LEU A 174 -19.75 -51.17 -5.80
N PHE A 175 -19.76 -50.85 -4.51
CA PHE A 175 -18.55 -50.50 -3.78
C PHE A 175 -18.39 -51.31 -2.51
N ARG A 176 -17.15 -51.42 -2.04
CA ARG A 176 -16.82 -51.84 -0.69
C ARG A 176 -15.86 -50.85 -0.02
N GLU A 177 -16.04 -50.63 1.28
CA GLU A 177 -15.19 -49.78 2.11
C GLU A 177 -14.30 -50.61 3.02
N PHE A 178 -13.06 -50.15 3.19
CA PHE A 178 -12.02 -50.81 3.96
C PHE A 178 -11.47 -49.82 4.98
N LEU A 179 -11.55 -50.19 6.26
CA LEU A 179 -11.04 -49.41 7.37
C LEU A 179 -9.55 -49.68 7.56
N PHE A 180 -8.78 -48.60 7.57
CA PHE A 180 -7.38 -48.57 7.97
C PHE A 180 -7.26 -47.74 9.24
N SER A 181 -6.33 -48.09 10.13
CA SER A 181 -6.14 -47.32 11.37
C SER A 181 -4.67 -47.16 11.75
N GLN A 182 -4.37 -46.00 12.32
CA GLN A 182 -3.07 -45.61 12.83
C GLN A 182 -3.19 -45.26 14.31
N ASN A 183 -2.28 -45.81 15.11
CA ASN A 183 -2.23 -45.55 16.54
C ASN A 183 -1.91 -44.08 16.83
N GLY A 184 -2.38 -43.61 17.98
CA GLY A 184 -1.90 -42.38 18.58
C GLY A 184 -0.48 -42.53 19.12
N VAL A 185 0.12 -41.38 19.43
CA VAL A 185 1.39 -41.31 20.16
C VAL A 185 1.24 -41.95 21.54
N ASP A 186 2.17 -42.84 21.87
CA ASP A 186 2.32 -43.37 23.23
C ASP A 186 3.11 -42.37 24.09
N CYS A 187 2.46 -41.78 25.09
CA CYS A 187 3.08 -40.79 25.96
C CYS A 187 4.05 -41.40 26.98
N THR A 188 4.05 -42.73 27.19
CA THR A 188 4.81 -43.37 28.28
C THR A 188 6.32 -43.24 28.14
N SER A 189 6.83 -43.06 26.91
CA SER A 189 8.24 -42.79 26.64
C SER A 189 8.62 -41.31 26.75
N MET A 190 7.66 -40.40 26.97
CA MET A 190 7.86 -38.96 27.04
C MET A 190 7.75 -38.44 28.47
N SER A 191 8.88 -38.15 29.10
CA SER A 191 8.93 -37.65 30.48
C SER A 191 9.00 -36.11 30.52
N TYR A 192 7.90 -35.44 30.19
CA TYR A 192 7.80 -33.97 30.27
C TYR A 192 6.83 -33.52 31.36
N SER A 193 7.16 -32.47 32.09
CA SER A 193 6.25 -31.84 33.05
C SER A 193 5.55 -30.64 32.40
N ALA A 194 4.21 -30.59 32.42
CA ALA A 194 3.48 -29.41 31.99
C ALA A 194 3.79 -28.21 32.92
N PRO A 195 4.25 -27.06 32.39
CA PRO A 195 4.36 -25.82 33.18
C PRO A 195 2.98 -25.30 33.60
N SER A 196 2.92 -24.41 34.59
CA SER A 196 1.67 -23.76 34.96
C SER A 196 1.30 -22.64 33.98
N ILE A 197 0.03 -22.59 33.59
CA ILE A 197 -0.51 -21.50 32.75
C ILE A 197 -0.90 -20.29 33.61
N SER A 198 -0.50 -19.10 33.16
CA SER A 198 -0.92 -17.78 33.66
C SER A 198 -1.93 -17.15 32.69
N PRO A 199 -2.98 -16.45 33.17
CA PRO A 199 -3.36 -16.31 34.58
C PRO A 199 -3.83 -17.64 35.20
N SER A 200 -3.82 -17.73 36.53
CA SER A 200 -4.22 -18.94 37.27
C SER A 200 -5.74 -19.17 37.30
N SER A 201 -6.55 -18.15 36.99
CA SER A 201 -8.00 -18.28 36.93
C SER A 201 -8.41 -19.28 35.86
N THR A 202 -9.26 -20.25 36.21
CA THR A 202 -9.77 -21.27 35.29
C THR A 202 -10.91 -20.77 34.41
N ALA A 203 -11.58 -19.68 34.79
CA ALA A 203 -12.61 -19.01 34.00
C ALA A 203 -12.11 -17.62 33.57
N LEU A 204 -12.18 -17.34 32.28
CA LEU A 204 -11.69 -16.11 31.66
C LEU A 204 -12.71 -15.56 30.66
N ASP A 205 -12.77 -14.24 30.58
CA ASP A 205 -13.73 -13.52 29.76
C ASP A 205 -13.07 -13.01 28.47
N LEU A 206 -13.66 -13.33 27.33
CA LEU A 206 -13.31 -12.79 26.02
C LEU A 206 -14.35 -11.74 25.62
N CYS A 207 -13.92 -10.48 25.57
CA CYS A 207 -14.79 -9.38 25.25
C CYS A 207 -14.78 -9.10 23.74
N ILE A 208 -15.90 -8.60 23.19
CA ILE A 208 -16.04 -8.40 21.73
C ILE A 208 -14.90 -7.49 21.22
N GLY A 209 -14.16 -7.98 20.23
CA GLY A 209 -13.01 -7.28 19.65
C GLY A 209 -11.73 -7.32 20.48
N GLY A 210 -11.75 -7.92 21.67
CA GLY A 210 -10.63 -8.06 22.59
C GLY A 210 -9.85 -9.37 22.45
N ALA A 211 -9.10 -9.71 23.50
CA ALA A 211 -8.29 -10.92 23.59
C ALA A 211 -8.13 -11.40 25.04
N VAL A 212 -7.73 -12.66 25.21
CA VAL A 212 -7.25 -13.24 26.47
C VAL A 212 -5.80 -13.67 26.29
N TYR A 213 -4.94 -13.30 27.23
CA TYR A 213 -3.52 -13.59 27.18
C TYR A 213 -3.20 -14.79 28.07
N LEU A 214 -2.68 -15.86 27.48
CA LEU A 214 -2.26 -17.07 28.19
C LEU A 214 -0.77 -17.25 28.02
N SER A 215 -0.04 -17.50 29.10
CA SER A 215 1.41 -17.69 29.07
C SER A 215 1.86 -18.79 30.02
N VAL A 216 3.05 -19.31 29.75
CA VAL A 216 3.88 -20.12 30.63
C VAL A 216 5.21 -19.38 30.84
N PRO A 217 6.01 -19.72 31.86
CA PRO A 217 7.33 -19.11 32.03
C PRO A 217 8.19 -19.27 30.76
N ALA A 218 8.79 -18.18 30.28
CA ALA A 218 9.59 -18.19 29.05
C ALA A 218 10.82 -19.11 29.13
N ASN A 219 11.30 -19.39 30.35
CA ASN A 219 12.39 -20.31 30.66
C ASN A 219 11.91 -21.76 30.93
N THR A 220 10.70 -22.13 30.50
CA THR A 220 10.18 -23.50 30.65
C THR A 220 11.15 -24.50 29.99
N PRO A 221 11.61 -25.55 30.71
CA PRO A 221 12.42 -26.61 30.12
C PRO A 221 11.69 -27.33 28.98
N ASN A 222 12.38 -27.58 27.87
CA ASN A 222 11.80 -28.19 26.65
C ASN A 222 10.61 -27.39 26.10
N LEU A 223 10.70 -26.06 26.14
CA LEU A 223 9.65 -25.19 25.61
C LEU A 223 9.31 -25.56 24.15
N ASP A 224 10.29 -25.99 23.34
CA ASP A 224 10.12 -26.48 21.97
C ASP A 224 9.15 -27.66 21.83
N LYS A 225 8.86 -28.37 22.92
CA LYS A 225 7.88 -29.47 22.99
C LYS A 225 6.49 -29.03 23.42
N LEU A 226 6.30 -27.78 23.84
CA LEU A 226 5.01 -27.26 24.29
C LEU A 226 4.08 -27.06 23.09
N ILE A 227 2.83 -27.49 23.26
CA ILE A 227 1.76 -27.36 22.27
C ILE A 227 0.54 -26.73 22.95
N TRP A 228 0.08 -25.59 22.47
CA TRP A 228 -1.18 -25.02 22.92
C TRP A 228 -2.36 -25.68 22.21
N THR A 229 -3.43 -25.94 22.95
CA THR A 229 -4.63 -26.59 22.45
C THR A 229 -5.87 -25.77 22.77
N ARG A 230 -6.88 -25.85 21.89
CA ARG A 230 -8.24 -25.38 22.13
C ARG A 230 -9.21 -26.52 21.86
N ASN A 231 -10.06 -26.85 22.83
CA ASN A 231 -11.00 -27.97 22.79
C ASN A 231 -10.32 -29.30 22.42
N GLY A 232 -9.09 -29.52 22.90
CA GLY A 232 -8.28 -30.71 22.63
C GLY A 232 -7.59 -30.74 21.26
N ALA A 233 -7.82 -29.77 20.38
CA ALA A 233 -7.13 -29.63 19.10
C ALA A 233 -5.96 -28.65 19.20
N GLU A 234 -4.86 -28.91 18.50
CA GLU A 234 -3.72 -27.99 18.44
C GLU A 234 -4.10 -26.65 17.81
N ILE A 235 -3.60 -25.57 18.42
CA ILE A 235 -3.62 -24.24 17.81
C ILE A 235 -2.41 -24.13 16.90
N GLN A 236 -2.63 -24.09 15.59
CA GLN A 236 -1.57 -24.09 14.59
C GLN A 236 -0.58 -22.93 14.79
N GLY A 237 0.72 -23.21 14.63
CA GLY A 237 1.80 -22.22 14.75
C GLY A 237 2.18 -21.84 16.18
N THR A 238 1.68 -22.54 17.20
CA THR A 238 1.96 -22.25 18.63
C THR A 238 2.94 -23.23 19.28
N ARG A 239 3.50 -24.17 18.52
CA ARG A 239 4.53 -25.08 19.04
C ARG A 239 5.75 -24.29 19.44
N GLY A 240 6.26 -24.53 20.65
CA GLY A 240 7.44 -23.83 21.14
C GLY A 240 7.18 -22.41 21.65
N THR A 241 5.94 -21.91 21.66
CA THR A 241 5.66 -20.54 22.10
C THR A 241 5.32 -20.49 23.59
N SER A 242 5.97 -19.59 24.32
CA SER A 242 5.70 -19.42 25.76
C SER A 242 4.37 -18.75 26.06
N TYR A 243 3.70 -18.18 25.06
CA TYR A 243 2.39 -17.56 25.25
C TYR A 243 1.57 -17.58 23.96
N ILE A 244 0.26 -17.35 24.11
CA ILE A 244 -0.69 -17.17 23.02
C ILE A 244 -1.66 -16.04 23.34
N ILE A 245 -2.25 -15.49 22.28
CA ILE A 245 -3.30 -14.47 22.34
C ILE A 245 -4.59 -15.11 21.85
N ALA A 246 -5.44 -15.53 22.79
CA ALA A 246 -6.70 -16.18 22.49
C ALA A 246 -7.77 -15.14 22.11
N THR A 247 -8.31 -15.29 20.90
CA THR A 247 -9.36 -14.43 20.33
C THR A 247 -10.65 -15.20 20.04
N GLN A 248 -10.75 -16.44 20.52
CA GLN A 248 -11.91 -17.31 20.35
C GLN A 248 -12.24 -17.97 21.68
N LYS A 249 -13.53 -18.26 21.90
CA LYS A 249 -13.98 -19.02 23.07
C LYS A 249 -13.60 -20.50 22.97
N GLY A 250 -13.53 -21.16 24.12
CA GLY A 250 -13.25 -22.59 24.22
C GLY A 250 -12.44 -22.94 25.46
N GLU A 251 -12.15 -24.23 25.61
CA GLU A 251 -11.26 -24.74 26.65
C GLU A 251 -9.83 -24.76 26.11
N TYR A 252 -8.96 -23.97 26.71
CA TYR A 252 -7.55 -23.90 26.40
C TYR A 252 -6.74 -24.73 27.39
N ASN A 253 -5.75 -25.46 26.88
CA ASN A 253 -4.79 -26.22 27.69
C ASN A 253 -3.46 -26.36 26.95
N ILE A 254 -2.45 -26.94 27.59
CA ILE A 254 -1.18 -27.29 26.98
C ILE A 254 -0.95 -28.81 27.02
N SER A 255 -0.26 -29.31 26.00
CA SER A 255 0.35 -30.65 25.96
C SER A 255 1.85 -30.51 25.78
N MET A 256 2.62 -31.51 26.22
CA MET A 256 4.08 -31.55 26.02
C MET A 256 4.47 -32.80 25.20
N GLY A 257 5.15 -32.58 24.07
CA GLY A 257 5.62 -33.60 23.14
C GLY A 257 4.64 -33.84 21.99
N ALA A 258 3.44 -34.32 22.30
CA ALA A 258 2.36 -34.60 21.36
C ALA A 258 1.01 -34.12 21.92
N VAL A 259 0.04 -33.85 21.07
CA VAL A 259 -1.30 -33.37 21.49
C VAL A 259 -1.97 -34.43 22.36
N GLY A 260 -2.29 -34.07 23.60
CA GLY A 260 -2.87 -34.96 24.62
C GLY A 260 -1.84 -35.66 25.51
N CYS A 261 -0.54 -35.52 25.27
CA CYS A 261 0.50 -36.04 26.16
C CYS A 261 0.89 -35.03 27.24
N ASN A 262 1.25 -35.57 28.41
CA ASN A 262 1.83 -34.80 29.52
C ASN A 262 1.01 -33.55 29.89
N THR A 263 -0.31 -33.68 29.88
CA THR A 263 -1.25 -32.60 30.19
C THR A 263 -1.49 -32.49 31.70
N SER A 264 -1.94 -31.33 32.16
CA SER A 264 -2.44 -31.15 33.53
C SER A 264 -3.88 -30.62 33.53
N ASP A 265 -4.77 -31.22 34.33
CA ASP A 265 -6.13 -30.71 34.51
C ASP A 265 -6.16 -29.33 35.17
N SER A 266 -5.16 -29.00 36.01
CA SER A 266 -5.04 -27.68 36.63
C SER A 266 -4.73 -26.56 35.64
N ASN A 267 -4.29 -26.91 34.43
CA ASN A 267 -3.99 -25.96 33.36
C ASN A 267 -5.19 -25.63 32.47
N LYS A 268 -6.35 -26.29 32.64
CA LYS A 268 -7.54 -25.95 31.85
C LYS A 268 -7.98 -24.50 32.08
N ARG A 269 -8.17 -23.76 30.99
CA ARG A 269 -8.67 -22.37 30.97
C ARG A 269 -9.90 -22.31 30.09
N THR A 270 -11.06 -22.08 30.68
CA THR A 270 -12.31 -21.90 29.96
C THR A 270 -12.48 -20.44 29.62
N ILE A 271 -12.40 -20.12 28.33
CA ILE A 271 -12.65 -18.78 27.80
C ILE A 271 -14.08 -18.72 27.30
N SER A 272 -14.88 -17.83 27.90
CA SER A 272 -16.27 -17.56 27.52
C SER A 272 -16.42 -16.14 26.98
N GLU A 273 -17.38 -15.92 26.09
CA GLU A 273 -17.70 -14.56 25.63
C GLU A 273 -18.42 -13.79 26.73
N ALA A 274 -17.92 -12.60 27.08
CA ALA A 274 -18.56 -11.73 28.06
C ALA A 274 -18.45 -10.26 27.63
N GLY A 275 -19.59 -9.58 27.56
CA GLY A 275 -19.68 -8.13 27.37
C GLY A 275 -19.14 -7.58 26.04
N SER A 276 -19.06 -6.24 25.98
CA SER A 276 -18.56 -5.47 24.84
C SER A 276 -17.55 -4.45 25.35
N VAL A 277 -16.34 -4.42 24.80
CA VAL A 277 -15.37 -3.35 25.01
C VAL A 277 -15.25 -2.53 23.74
N THR A 278 -14.98 -1.23 23.87
CA THR A 278 -14.65 -0.39 22.72
C THR A 278 -13.28 -0.81 22.21
N PRO A 279 -13.12 -1.20 20.92
CA PRO A 279 -11.80 -1.50 20.37
C PRO A 279 -10.89 -0.28 20.48
N VAL A 280 -9.76 -0.45 21.16
CA VAL A 280 -8.71 0.58 21.26
C VAL A 280 -7.53 0.12 20.42
N THR A 281 -6.97 1.04 19.61
CA THR A 281 -5.70 0.79 18.93
C THR A 281 -4.60 1.44 19.73
N LEU A 282 -3.74 0.62 20.32
CA LEU A 282 -2.58 1.07 21.09
C LEU A 282 -1.32 1.03 20.23
N SER A 283 -0.45 2.01 20.44
CA SER A 283 0.94 1.95 19.95
C SER A 283 1.88 2.08 21.13
N ALA A 284 2.68 1.05 21.36
CA ALA A 284 3.69 1.01 22.40
C ALA A 284 5.02 1.54 21.86
N LEU A 285 5.73 2.27 22.72
CA LEU A 285 7.03 2.86 22.48
C LEU A 285 7.98 2.52 23.63
N ALA A 286 9.27 2.38 23.34
CA ALA A 286 10.32 2.25 24.36
C ALA A 286 11.34 3.38 24.23
N SER A 287 11.82 3.87 25.37
CA SER A 287 12.99 4.75 25.39
C SER A 287 14.26 3.98 25.09
N ASN A 288 15.31 4.70 24.69
CA ASN A 288 16.64 4.14 24.41
C ASN A 288 16.59 2.94 23.45
N ASN A 289 15.66 2.96 22.50
CA ASN A 289 15.43 1.87 21.54
C ASN A 289 15.27 0.47 22.18
N GLY A 290 14.71 0.41 23.40
CA GLY A 290 14.54 -0.85 24.12
C GLY A 290 15.83 -1.44 24.72
N VAL A 291 16.94 -0.70 24.74
CA VAL A 291 18.23 -1.19 25.25
C VAL A 291 18.44 -0.77 26.70
N ILE A 292 18.47 -1.74 27.61
CA ILE A 292 18.88 -1.56 29.01
C ILE A 292 20.40 -1.40 29.07
N CYS A 293 20.86 -0.29 29.63
CA CYS A 293 22.28 0.05 29.72
C CYS A 293 22.81 -0.14 31.15
N GLY A 294 23.60 -1.19 31.39
CA GLY A 294 24.09 -1.49 32.74
C GLY A 294 22.95 -1.63 33.76
N THR A 295 22.94 -0.77 34.78
CA THR A 295 21.86 -0.68 35.80
C THR A 295 20.80 0.37 35.47
N GLY A 296 20.90 1.00 34.29
CA GLY A 296 19.94 1.96 33.78
C GLY A 296 18.57 1.33 33.52
N LYS A 297 17.63 2.18 33.11
CA LYS A 297 16.23 1.80 32.88
C LYS A 297 15.81 2.12 31.45
N VAL A 298 14.84 1.35 30.96
CA VAL A 298 14.03 1.66 29.78
C VAL A 298 12.65 2.06 30.26
N THR A 299 12.07 3.09 29.66
CA THR A 299 10.71 3.53 29.93
C THR A 299 9.84 3.05 28.77
N LEU A 300 8.86 2.21 29.07
CA LEU A 300 7.81 1.83 28.14
C LEU A 300 6.68 2.84 28.24
N SER A 301 6.08 3.22 27.13
CA SER A 301 4.95 4.16 27.11
C SER A 301 3.99 3.81 25.99
N VAL A 302 2.70 4.12 26.16
CA VAL A 302 1.68 3.84 25.16
C VAL A 302 1.01 5.11 24.67
N SER A 303 0.56 5.09 23.42
CA SER A 303 -0.33 6.08 22.83
C SER A 303 -1.69 5.47 22.48
N GLY A 304 -2.72 6.31 22.41
CA GLY A 304 -4.07 5.91 21.97
C GLY A 304 -4.96 5.23 23.02
N ASN A 305 -4.63 5.29 24.32
CA ASN A 305 -5.33 4.58 25.40
C ASN A 305 -6.75 5.12 25.77
N GLY A 306 -7.14 6.30 25.28
CA GLY A 306 -8.52 6.82 25.38
C GLY A 306 -9.12 6.85 26.81
N SER A 307 -8.27 7.03 27.84
CA SER A 307 -8.61 7.03 29.27
C SER A 307 -8.93 5.66 29.92
N THR A 308 -8.62 4.55 29.27
CA THR A 308 -8.73 3.20 29.86
C THR A 308 -7.45 2.77 30.58
N SER A 309 -7.54 1.85 31.55
CA SER A 309 -6.37 1.34 32.28
C SER A 309 -5.46 0.56 31.35
N VAL A 310 -4.17 0.89 31.30
CA VAL A 310 -3.16 0.21 30.48
C VAL A 310 -2.42 -0.81 31.33
N VAL A 311 -2.29 -2.03 30.82
CA VAL A 311 -1.46 -3.09 31.41
C VAL A 311 -0.37 -3.52 30.43
N TRP A 312 0.78 -3.89 30.97
CA TRP A 312 1.94 -4.34 30.20
C TRP A 312 2.18 -5.81 30.43
N PHE A 313 2.35 -6.53 29.33
CA PHE A 313 2.70 -7.93 29.28
C PHE A 313 4.16 -8.09 28.93
N HIS A 314 4.84 -8.96 29.64
CA HIS A 314 6.20 -9.39 29.38
C HIS A 314 6.19 -10.88 29.06
N ASN A 315 6.62 -11.26 27.86
CA ASN A 315 6.54 -12.62 27.33
C ASN A 315 5.13 -13.25 27.51
N GLY A 316 4.09 -12.44 27.32
CA GLY A 316 2.68 -12.83 27.44
C GLY A 316 2.12 -12.90 28.88
N LYS A 317 2.90 -12.55 29.90
CA LYS A 317 2.43 -12.46 31.29
C LYS A 317 2.21 -11.01 31.69
N GLU A 318 1.05 -10.68 32.26
CA GLU A 318 0.78 -9.34 32.81
C GLU A 318 1.74 -9.07 33.99
N GLU A 319 2.50 -7.97 33.92
CA GLU A 319 3.51 -7.63 34.94
C GLU A 319 3.38 -6.20 35.50
N LYS A 320 2.94 -5.24 34.70
CA LYS A 320 2.86 -3.82 35.11
C LYS A 320 1.55 -3.18 34.67
N THR A 321 1.23 -2.04 35.28
CA THR A 321 0.05 -1.23 34.96
C THR A 321 0.46 0.24 34.93
N GLY A 322 -0.10 1.00 33.98
CA GLY A 322 0.14 2.42 33.78
C GLY A 322 0.49 2.76 32.34
N ASP A 323 0.19 4.01 31.96
CA ASP A 323 0.44 4.54 30.61
C ASP A 323 1.93 4.63 30.29
N SER A 324 2.76 4.76 31.34
CA SER A 324 4.21 4.77 31.26
C SER A 324 4.79 3.99 32.44
N VAL A 325 5.71 3.06 32.16
CA VAL A 325 6.35 2.21 33.17
C VAL A 325 7.85 2.11 32.94
N ASP A 326 8.61 2.17 34.02
CA ASP A 326 10.05 1.94 33.99
C ASP A 326 10.37 0.46 34.24
N ILE A 327 11.27 -0.09 33.42
CA ILE A 327 11.80 -1.44 33.54
C ILE A 327 13.33 -1.40 33.58
N SER A 328 13.93 -2.34 34.31
CA SER A 328 15.39 -2.43 34.46
C SER A 328 15.81 -3.85 34.83
N GLY A 329 17.10 -4.13 34.68
CA GLY A 329 17.69 -5.43 35.02
C GLY A 329 17.35 -6.55 34.03
N ASP A 330 18.01 -7.68 34.24
CA ASP A 330 18.08 -8.79 33.27
C ASP A 330 16.73 -9.52 33.14
N SER A 331 15.95 -9.54 34.22
CA SER A 331 14.60 -10.12 34.23
C SER A 331 13.60 -9.34 33.39
N SER A 332 13.95 -8.13 32.91
CA SER A 332 13.09 -7.33 32.04
C SER A 332 13.42 -7.52 30.54
N VAL A 333 14.44 -8.31 30.21
CA VAL A 333 14.80 -8.65 28.82
C VAL A 333 13.78 -9.61 28.26
N GLY A 334 13.28 -9.30 27.05
CA GLY A 334 12.26 -10.10 26.38
C GLY A 334 11.27 -9.23 25.61
N GLU A 335 10.16 -9.85 25.23
CA GLU A 335 9.11 -9.19 24.48
C GLU A 335 8.12 -8.49 25.41
N TRP A 336 7.85 -7.22 25.13
CA TRP A 336 6.86 -6.41 25.84
C TRP A 336 5.78 -5.91 24.89
N PHE A 337 4.53 -5.90 25.35
CA PHE A 337 3.42 -5.24 24.65
C PHE A 337 2.40 -4.73 25.68
N ALA A 338 1.57 -3.79 25.27
CA ALA A 338 0.51 -3.22 26.10
C ALA A 338 -0.87 -3.70 25.64
N ALA A 339 -1.81 -3.78 26.58
CA ALA A 339 -3.24 -3.87 26.28
C ALA A 339 -4.00 -2.95 27.24
N THR A 340 -5.19 -2.50 26.83
CA THR A 340 -6.12 -1.86 27.75
C THR A 340 -6.91 -2.93 28.52
N LYS A 341 -7.21 -2.65 29.78
CA LYS A 341 -7.94 -3.55 30.69
C LYS A 341 -9.15 -2.84 31.29
N ASP A 342 -10.30 -3.48 31.22
CA ASP A 342 -11.54 -3.06 31.88
C ASP A 342 -12.16 -4.24 32.61
N GLY A 343 -12.04 -4.27 33.94
CA GLY A 343 -12.37 -5.46 34.73
C GLY A 343 -11.55 -6.68 34.31
N SER A 344 -12.23 -7.75 33.85
CA SER A 344 -11.63 -8.98 33.31
C SER A 344 -11.33 -8.91 31.81
N CYS A 345 -11.81 -7.87 31.11
CA CYS A 345 -11.64 -7.71 29.67
C CYS A 345 -10.29 -7.11 29.31
N TYR A 346 -9.67 -7.61 28.24
CA TYR A 346 -8.53 -6.96 27.61
C TYR A 346 -8.82 -6.65 26.13
N SER A 347 -8.26 -5.55 25.64
CA SER A 347 -8.17 -5.30 24.20
C SER A 347 -7.11 -6.20 23.54
N LYS A 348 -7.04 -6.15 22.21
CA LYS A 348 -5.93 -6.72 21.43
C LYS A 348 -4.61 -6.00 21.78
N PRO A 349 -3.45 -6.65 21.58
CA PRO A 349 -2.18 -6.06 21.99
C PRO A 349 -1.84 -4.84 21.12
N SER A 350 -1.00 -3.96 21.66
CA SER A 350 -0.22 -3.02 20.86
C SER A 350 0.76 -3.76 19.94
N ASN A 351 1.58 -3.01 19.20
CA ASN A 351 2.82 -3.57 18.67
C ASN A 351 3.71 -4.14 19.80
N SER A 352 4.48 -5.16 19.48
CA SER A 352 5.52 -5.69 20.35
C SER A 352 6.77 -4.82 20.35
N ILE A 353 7.45 -4.78 21.49
CA ILE A 353 8.75 -4.15 21.69
C ILE A 353 9.70 -5.22 22.20
N GLN A 354 10.85 -5.36 21.58
CA GLN A 354 11.91 -6.23 22.08
C GLN A 354 12.84 -5.43 22.99
N ILE A 355 12.94 -5.85 24.24
CA ILE A 355 13.85 -5.27 25.23
C ILE A 355 15.08 -6.13 25.33
N THR A 356 16.24 -5.50 25.12
CA THR A 356 17.54 -6.13 25.23
C THR A 356 18.37 -5.48 26.32
N LYS A 357 19.44 -6.15 26.74
CA LYS A 357 20.46 -5.55 27.60
C LYS A 357 21.76 -5.50 26.83
N SER A 358 22.43 -4.35 26.89
CA SER A 358 23.76 -4.21 26.30
C SER A 358 24.78 -5.07 27.06
N GLU A 359 25.51 -5.92 26.33
CA GLU A 359 26.55 -6.79 26.90
C GLU A 359 27.89 -6.08 27.09
N THR A 360 28.22 -5.14 26.20
CA THR A 360 29.54 -4.49 26.12
C THR A 360 29.52 -3.04 26.63
N ALA A 361 28.42 -2.33 26.41
CA ALA A 361 28.26 -0.95 26.84
C ALA A 361 27.54 -0.84 28.19
N SER A 362 28.18 -0.20 29.16
CA SER A 362 27.61 0.15 30.46
C SER A 362 27.28 1.64 30.60
N THR A 363 27.67 2.45 29.60
CA THR A 363 27.44 3.90 29.59
C THR A 363 26.52 4.29 28.46
N GLN A 364 25.59 5.19 28.76
CA GLN A 364 24.64 5.72 27.80
C GLN A 364 25.26 6.92 27.05
N LEU A 365 24.84 7.13 25.80
CA LEU A 365 25.10 8.39 25.11
C LEU A 365 24.52 9.58 25.91
N SER A 366 25.22 10.72 25.85
CA SER A 366 24.67 11.98 26.35
C SER A 366 23.90 12.65 25.22
N LEU A 367 22.59 12.83 25.41
CA LEU A 367 21.75 13.63 24.55
C LEU A 367 20.99 14.64 25.42
N PRO A 368 21.59 15.81 25.72
CA PRO A 368 20.95 16.85 26.50
C PRO A 368 19.66 17.32 25.84
N ALA A 369 18.61 17.53 26.63
CA ALA A 369 17.33 17.99 26.08
C ALA A 369 17.47 19.37 25.41
N THR A 370 18.38 20.23 25.88
CA THR A 370 18.71 21.54 25.27
C THR A 370 19.26 21.45 23.86
N ASP A 371 19.83 20.30 23.48
CA ASP A 371 20.39 20.09 22.15
C ASP A 371 19.34 19.67 21.12
N VAL A 372 18.15 19.27 21.56
CA VAL A 372 17.09 18.73 20.71
C VAL A 372 16.05 19.81 20.43
N LEU A 373 16.15 20.42 19.24
CA LEU A 373 15.34 21.56 18.85
C LEU A 373 14.35 21.20 17.74
N VAL A 374 13.13 21.69 17.89
CA VAL A 374 12.09 21.71 16.87
C VAL A 374 11.74 23.16 16.61
N ASN A 375 11.91 23.64 15.37
CA ASN A 375 11.71 25.04 15.01
C ASN A 375 12.48 26.03 15.93
N GLY A 376 13.70 25.65 16.35
CA GLY A 376 14.55 26.43 17.25
C GLY A 376 14.14 26.42 18.73
N VAL A 377 13.09 25.68 19.10
CA VAL A 377 12.61 25.54 20.49
C VAL A 377 12.86 24.11 20.97
N GLN A 378 13.19 23.94 22.24
CA GLN A 378 13.43 22.62 22.82
C GLN A 378 12.22 21.68 22.66
N LEU A 379 12.44 20.43 22.21
CA LEU A 379 11.38 19.45 21.96
C LEU A 379 10.46 19.25 23.18
N SER A 380 11.03 19.19 24.38
CA SER A 380 10.27 18.98 25.62
C SER A 380 9.35 20.14 26.00
N ALA A 381 9.55 21.33 25.43
CA ALA A 381 8.71 22.51 25.69
C ALA A 381 7.40 22.52 24.90
N PHE A 382 7.25 21.64 23.90
CA PHE A 382 6.03 21.55 23.11
C PHE A 382 4.90 20.89 23.90
N THR A 383 3.72 21.48 23.85
CA THR A 383 2.46 20.89 24.36
C THR A 383 1.51 20.49 23.25
N ALA A 384 1.64 21.12 22.07
CA ALA A 384 0.89 20.80 20.88
C ALA A 384 1.71 21.06 19.61
N PHE A 385 1.31 20.41 18.52
CA PHE A 385 1.77 20.66 17.15
C PHE A 385 0.59 21.12 16.29
N CYS A 386 0.84 21.51 15.05
CA CYS A 386 -0.20 22.02 14.15
C CYS A 386 -0.34 21.09 12.95
N ALA A 387 -1.57 20.68 12.65
CA ALA A 387 -1.87 19.83 11.49
C ALA A 387 -1.43 20.51 10.19
N GLY A 388 -0.66 19.83 9.35
CA GLY A 388 -0.08 20.38 8.12
C GLY A 388 1.08 21.37 8.36
N GLY A 389 1.46 21.61 9.62
CA GLY A 389 2.55 22.51 9.98
C GLY A 389 3.93 21.91 9.73
N SER A 390 4.88 22.77 9.43
CA SER A 390 6.28 22.39 9.19
C SER A 390 7.10 22.39 10.49
N LEU A 391 7.86 21.32 10.70
CA LEU A 391 8.78 21.13 11.82
C LEU A 391 10.21 20.99 11.28
N ASP A 392 11.05 21.99 11.53
CA ASP A 392 12.50 21.89 11.36
C ASP A 392 13.10 21.15 12.55
N LEU A 393 13.56 19.93 12.31
CA LEU A 393 14.10 19.01 13.30
C LEU A 393 15.62 19.13 13.34
N ASN A 394 16.16 19.65 14.44
CA ASN A 394 17.59 19.94 14.56
C ASN A 394 18.19 19.39 15.85
N ILE A 395 19.44 18.95 15.75
CA ILE A 395 20.29 18.61 16.89
C ILE A 395 21.46 19.59 16.91
N THR A 396 21.51 20.46 17.92
CA THR A 396 22.69 21.29 18.16
C THR A 396 23.78 20.45 18.83
N ASN A 397 25.05 20.72 18.55
CA ASN A 397 26.19 19.99 19.13
C ASN A 397 26.24 18.49 18.83
N LYS A 398 26.06 18.12 17.55
CA LYS A 398 26.16 16.72 17.09
C LYS A 398 27.49 16.07 17.49
N ILE A 399 27.41 14.85 18.02
CA ILE A 399 28.57 14.04 18.38
C ILE A 399 29.06 13.29 17.13
N SER A 400 30.37 13.35 16.86
CA SER A 400 30.97 12.61 15.74
C SER A 400 30.81 11.10 15.94
N GLY A 401 30.46 10.37 14.88
CA GLY A 401 30.21 8.92 14.94
C GLY A 401 28.87 8.52 15.54
N VAL A 402 27.97 9.47 15.82
CA VAL A 402 26.60 9.21 16.29
C VAL A 402 25.60 9.51 15.18
N THR A 403 24.65 8.60 14.98
CA THR A 403 23.51 8.78 14.08
C THR A 403 22.31 9.26 14.89
N TYR A 404 21.58 10.27 14.38
CA TYR A 404 20.36 10.80 14.98
C TYR A 404 19.18 10.52 14.07
N THR A 405 18.24 9.70 14.53
CA THR A 405 17.05 9.32 13.76
C THR A 405 15.81 9.85 14.44
N TRP A 406 15.02 10.63 13.70
CA TRP A 406 13.75 11.18 14.17
C TRP A 406 12.59 10.26 13.81
N TYR A 407 11.58 10.20 14.66
CA TYR A 407 10.38 9.40 14.42
C TYR A 407 9.12 10.16 14.85
N ASN A 408 8.02 9.87 14.16
CA ASN A 408 6.66 10.15 14.63
C ASN A 408 6.00 8.83 15.06
N GLY A 409 5.80 8.65 16.36
CA GLY A 409 5.47 7.34 16.92
C GLY A 409 6.60 6.36 16.63
N ASN A 410 6.31 5.33 15.84
CA ASN A 410 7.29 4.33 15.37
C ASN A 410 7.78 4.60 13.94
N ASP A 411 7.19 5.56 13.22
CA ASP A 411 7.52 5.82 11.82
C ASP A 411 8.75 6.71 11.72
N VAL A 412 9.76 6.27 10.97
CA VAL A 412 10.99 7.05 10.72
C VAL A 412 10.66 8.29 9.89
N ILE A 413 11.13 9.45 10.34
CA ILE A 413 11.06 10.70 9.60
C ILE A 413 12.29 10.81 8.69
N THR A 414 12.07 10.81 7.38
CA THR A 414 13.14 10.81 6.36
C THR A 414 13.34 12.16 5.67
N THR A 415 12.46 13.13 5.92
CA THR A 415 12.51 14.47 5.32
C THR A 415 12.53 15.54 6.41
N ASN A 416 13.43 16.52 6.27
CA ASN A 416 13.48 17.72 7.11
C ASN A 416 13.42 18.96 6.20
N PRO A 417 12.48 19.91 6.39
CA PRO A 417 11.43 19.93 7.42
C PRO A 417 10.40 18.81 7.30
N TYR A 418 9.88 18.35 8.44
CA TYR A 418 8.80 17.37 8.52
C TYR A 418 7.44 18.09 8.53
N ILE A 419 6.51 17.65 7.67
CA ILE A 419 5.14 18.16 7.67
C ILE A 419 4.26 17.26 8.52
N VAL A 420 3.65 17.82 9.57
CA VAL A 420 2.74 17.09 10.46
C VAL A 420 1.52 16.61 9.66
N PRO A 421 1.21 15.30 9.62
CA PRO A 421 0.05 14.79 8.88
C PRO A 421 -1.25 15.43 9.35
N THR A 422 -2.09 15.83 8.40
CA THR A 422 -3.34 16.55 8.69
C THR A 422 -4.41 15.67 9.36
N SER A 423 -4.31 14.35 9.23
CA SER A 423 -5.23 13.38 9.83
C SER A 423 -4.95 13.09 11.31
N GLN A 424 -3.78 13.48 11.84
CA GLN A 424 -3.41 13.19 13.22
C GLN A 424 -4.09 14.14 14.20
N THR A 425 -4.54 13.60 15.33
CA THR A 425 -5.09 14.36 16.47
C THR A 425 -4.12 14.39 17.66
N THR A 426 -3.22 13.42 17.74
CA THR A 426 -2.07 13.38 18.66
C THR A 426 -0.81 12.99 17.90
N MET A 427 0.35 13.38 18.41
CA MET A 427 1.66 13.09 17.81
C MET A 427 2.69 12.80 18.91
N SER A 428 3.49 11.75 18.70
CA SER A 428 4.59 11.37 19.59
C SER A 428 5.92 11.55 18.86
N LEU A 429 6.51 12.76 18.94
CA LEU A 429 7.76 13.08 18.24
C LEU A 429 8.97 12.66 19.09
N ARG A 430 9.91 11.93 18.51
CA ARG A 430 11.09 11.42 19.21
C ARG A 430 12.34 11.48 18.35
N VAL A 431 13.50 11.53 19.00
CA VAL A 431 14.80 11.38 18.36
C VAL A 431 15.67 10.40 19.13
N VAL A 432 16.21 9.42 18.41
CA VAL A 432 17.13 8.42 18.96
C VAL A 432 18.53 8.71 18.46
N ALA A 433 19.47 8.88 19.38
CA ALA A 433 20.89 8.95 19.11
C ALA A 433 21.51 7.56 19.29
N THR A 434 22.20 7.07 18.25
CA THR A 434 22.84 5.75 18.22
C THR A 434 24.32 5.89 17.96
N ASP A 435 25.14 5.28 18.81
CA ASP A 435 26.60 5.20 18.63
C ASP A 435 26.90 4.16 17.55
N ASN A 436 27.50 4.60 16.44
CA ASN A 436 27.77 3.73 15.30
C ASN A 436 28.82 2.65 15.61
N SER A 437 29.58 2.79 16.71
CA SER A 437 30.53 1.77 17.16
C SER A 437 29.91 0.70 18.06
N GLY A 438 28.72 0.96 18.62
CA GLY A 438 28.10 0.10 19.64
C GLY A 438 28.75 0.16 21.02
N ALA A 439 29.73 1.05 21.26
CA ALA A 439 30.42 1.15 22.54
C ALA A 439 29.60 1.85 23.64
N LYS A 440 28.58 2.63 23.25
CA LYS A 440 27.62 3.28 24.14
C LYS A 440 26.20 2.89 23.79
N CYS A 441 25.36 2.79 24.81
CA CYS A 441 23.94 2.56 24.62
C CYS A 441 23.26 3.79 23.99
N PRO A 442 22.19 3.60 23.20
CA PRO A 442 21.45 4.69 22.63
C PRO A 442 20.83 5.61 23.69
N ALA A 443 20.62 6.87 23.31
CA ALA A 443 19.91 7.86 24.11
C ALA A 443 18.76 8.44 23.31
N GLU A 444 17.71 8.86 24.01
CA GLU A 444 16.52 9.42 23.37
C GLU A 444 16.06 10.70 24.07
N GLN A 445 15.53 11.61 23.25
CA GLN A 445 14.63 12.68 23.71
C GLN A 445 13.29 12.52 22.98
N ASN A 446 12.19 12.77 23.68
CA ASN A 446 10.86 12.61 23.10
C ASN A 446 9.88 13.62 23.67
N LYS A 447 8.80 13.84 22.92
CA LYS A 447 7.56 14.44 23.37
C LYS A 447 6.43 13.50 22.96
N LEU A 448 5.91 12.76 23.93
CA LEU A 448 4.84 11.79 23.71
C LEU A 448 3.47 12.46 23.82
N GLU A 449 2.52 11.99 23.02
CA GLU A 449 1.09 12.35 23.03
C GLU A 449 0.81 13.86 23.05
N ALA A 450 1.60 14.66 22.32
CA ALA A 450 1.27 16.07 22.14
C ALA A 450 0.03 16.20 21.26
N ALA A 451 -0.88 17.12 21.61
CA ALA A 451 -2.08 17.36 20.81
C ALA A 451 -1.70 17.93 19.43
N VAL A 452 -2.46 17.59 18.39
CA VAL A 452 -2.34 18.19 17.06
C VAL A 452 -3.54 19.10 16.82
N THR A 453 -3.29 20.41 16.82
CA THR A 453 -4.32 21.43 16.60
C THR A 453 -4.67 21.54 15.12
N GLN A 454 -5.96 21.50 14.83
CA GLN A 454 -6.50 21.54 13.47
C GLN A 454 -6.83 22.96 13.05
N GLY A 455 -6.71 23.26 11.74
CA GLY A 455 -7.08 24.56 11.15
C GLY A 455 -6.20 25.75 11.57
N SER A 456 -5.12 25.52 12.29
CA SER A 456 -4.24 26.56 12.83
C SER A 456 -3.02 26.85 11.94
N THR A 457 -2.72 26.05 10.92
CA THR A 457 -1.52 26.23 10.09
C THR A 457 -1.76 27.25 8.96
N PRO A 458 -0.90 28.25 8.77
CA PRO A 458 -0.98 29.16 7.62
C PRO A 458 -0.78 28.42 6.31
N ALA A 459 -1.37 28.92 5.21
CA ALA A 459 -1.11 28.39 3.89
C ALA A 459 0.37 28.53 3.49
N LYS A 460 0.83 27.66 2.58
CA LYS A 460 2.13 27.80 1.95
C LYS A 460 2.24 29.18 1.28
N PRO A 461 3.27 29.99 1.59
CA PRO A 461 3.34 31.38 1.14
C PRO A 461 3.70 31.49 -0.34
N THR A 462 3.33 32.59 -0.98
CA THR A 462 3.73 32.91 -2.35
C THR A 462 4.95 33.83 -2.31
N VAL A 463 6.06 33.37 -2.88
CA VAL A 463 7.30 34.15 -2.99
C VAL A 463 7.46 34.67 -4.42
N THR A 464 7.69 35.97 -4.56
CA THR A 464 7.99 36.63 -5.84
C THR A 464 9.45 37.06 -5.86
N SER A 465 10.16 36.76 -6.96
CA SER A 465 11.56 37.17 -7.19
C SER A 465 11.97 36.95 -8.65
N THR A 466 13.11 37.51 -9.05
CA THR A 466 13.81 37.13 -10.28
C THR A 466 14.46 35.75 -10.11
N SER A 467 14.68 35.02 -11.21
CA SER A 467 15.40 33.74 -11.18
C SER A 467 16.93 33.88 -11.14
N THR A 468 17.45 35.07 -11.43
CA THR A 468 18.88 35.43 -11.41
C THR A 468 19.14 36.56 -10.42
N LEU A 469 20.40 36.76 -10.05
CA LEU A 469 20.87 38.03 -9.50
C LEU A 469 20.95 39.08 -10.62
N CYS A 470 20.39 40.26 -10.39
CA CYS A 470 20.47 41.41 -11.28
C CYS A 470 21.47 42.41 -10.71
N ASN A 471 22.56 42.64 -11.43
CA ASN A 471 23.72 43.40 -10.95
C ASN A 471 24.26 42.88 -9.61
N GLY A 472 24.24 41.55 -9.44
CA GLY A 472 24.69 40.88 -8.21
C GLY A 472 23.69 40.88 -7.06
N ALA A 473 22.45 41.36 -7.23
CA ALA A 473 21.44 41.36 -6.18
C ALA A 473 20.05 40.90 -6.67
N ALA A 474 19.24 40.36 -5.77
CA ALA A 474 17.81 40.13 -6.00
C ALA A 474 17.04 40.33 -4.68
N THR A 475 15.75 40.59 -4.79
CA THR A 475 14.85 40.70 -3.63
C THR A 475 13.78 39.62 -3.74
N LEU A 476 13.59 38.85 -2.67
CA LEU A 476 12.50 37.89 -2.54
C LEU A 476 11.43 38.51 -1.66
N THR A 477 10.19 38.51 -2.12
CA THR A 477 9.07 39.10 -1.38
C THR A 477 7.97 38.08 -1.17
N ILE A 478 7.57 37.88 0.09
CA ILE A 478 6.41 37.06 0.47
C ILE A 478 5.16 37.91 0.31
N SER A 479 4.07 37.38 -0.26
CA SER A 479 2.85 38.16 -0.51
C SER A 479 1.97 38.29 0.73
N GLU A 480 1.87 37.22 1.50
CA GLU A 480 1.02 37.05 2.66
C GLU A 480 1.60 37.74 3.91
N SER A 481 0.81 37.84 4.98
CA SER A 481 1.21 38.46 6.26
C SER A 481 1.49 37.42 7.34
N GLY A 482 2.48 37.68 8.20
CA GLY A 482 2.73 36.92 9.42
C GLY A 482 4.15 37.17 9.92
N THR A 483 4.70 36.23 10.69
CA THR A 483 6.11 36.23 11.07
C THR A 483 6.89 35.43 10.04
N TYR A 484 7.83 36.06 9.34
CA TYR A 484 8.54 35.45 8.22
C TYR A 484 9.77 34.68 8.69
N ILE A 485 10.01 33.52 8.07
CA ILE A 485 11.18 32.69 8.30
C ILE A 485 11.80 32.40 6.94
N TRP A 486 13.05 32.82 6.77
CA TRP A 486 13.81 32.60 5.55
C TRP A 486 14.84 31.49 5.74
N TYR A 487 15.08 30.75 4.66
CA TYR A 487 16.03 29.65 4.60
C TYR A 487 16.95 29.82 3.39
N LYS A 488 18.20 29.38 3.50
CA LYS A 488 19.14 29.25 2.39
C LYS A 488 19.74 27.85 2.39
N ASN A 489 19.58 27.13 1.28
CA ASN A 489 20.02 25.75 1.09
C ASN A 489 19.58 24.83 2.25
N GLY A 490 18.34 25.00 2.70
CA GLY A 490 17.73 24.25 3.80
C GLY A 490 18.04 24.76 5.22
N ALA A 491 19.00 25.68 5.41
CA ALA A 491 19.32 26.23 6.73
C ALA A 491 18.58 27.55 6.99
N VAL A 492 18.06 27.77 8.21
CA VAL A 492 17.41 29.03 8.62
C VAL A 492 18.41 30.19 8.56
N LEU A 493 17.98 31.32 7.99
CA LEU A 493 18.70 32.59 8.01
C LEU A 493 18.31 33.39 9.27
N THR A 494 19.05 33.16 10.36
CA THR A 494 18.78 33.84 11.64
C THR A 494 18.88 35.36 11.52
N GLY A 495 17.87 36.07 12.01
CA GLY A 495 17.79 37.54 11.97
C GLY A 495 16.96 38.08 10.81
N GLU A 496 16.79 37.30 9.75
CA GLU A 496 15.96 37.67 8.59
C GLU A 496 14.48 37.42 8.90
N THR A 497 13.80 38.47 9.37
CA THR A 497 12.37 38.42 9.75
C THR A 497 11.50 39.39 8.96
N GLY A 498 12.07 40.02 7.93
CA GLY A 498 11.37 40.93 7.03
C GLY A 498 10.47 40.20 6.03
N LYS A 499 9.44 40.90 5.53
CA LYS A 499 8.60 40.45 4.40
C LYS A 499 9.40 40.31 3.10
N GLU A 500 10.49 41.06 3.02
CA GLU A 500 11.46 41.06 1.92
C GLU A 500 12.80 40.52 2.41
N LEU A 501 13.47 39.74 1.57
CA LEU A 501 14.83 39.28 1.76
C LEU A 501 15.71 39.76 0.60
N ASN A 502 16.71 40.58 0.91
CA ASN A 502 17.70 41.02 -0.06
C ASN A 502 18.85 40.02 -0.11
N ILE A 503 19.14 39.50 -1.30
CA ILE A 503 20.17 38.49 -1.51
C ILE A 503 21.21 38.98 -2.50
N ASN A 504 22.44 38.47 -2.36
CA ASN A 504 23.59 38.84 -3.20
C ASN A 504 24.40 37.62 -3.67
N SER A 505 23.84 36.43 -3.52
CA SER A 505 24.49 35.18 -3.84
C SER A 505 23.48 34.16 -4.33
N GLU A 506 23.95 33.26 -5.20
CA GLU A 506 23.13 32.18 -5.73
C GLU A 506 22.81 31.14 -4.65
N GLY A 507 21.75 30.38 -4.86
CA GLY A 507 21.31 29.33 -3.95
C GLY A 507 19.83 29.01 -4.08
N THR A 508 19.39 28.03 -3.29
CA THR A 508 17.97 27.73 -3.11
C THR A 508 17.49 28.42 -1.85
N TYR A 509 16.55 29.36 -2.01
CA TYR A 509 15.99 30.12 -0.91
C TYR A 509 14.61 29.60 -0.56
N GLY A 510 14.36 29.43 0.72
CA GLY A 510 13.08 28.94 1.25
C GLY A 510 12.37 30.01 2.08
N ALA A 511 11.04 30.02 2.03
CA ALA A 511 10.22 30.91 2.84
C ALA A 511 9.08 30.13 3.53
N ALA A 512 8.85 30.44 4.80
CA ALA A 512 7.70 29.99 5.57
C ALA A 512 7.14 31.14 6.42
N ILE A 513 5.87 30.99 6.84
CA ILE A 513 5.20 31.96 7.71
C ILE A 513 4.80 31.26 9.00
N LYS A 514 5.15 31.89 10.12
CA LYS A 514 4.70 31.54 11.46
C LYS A 514 3.56 32.46 11.89
N ASN A 515 2.48 31.90 12.42
CA ASN A 515 1.40 32.68 13.00
C ASN A 515 1.57 32.88 14.52
N ALA A 516 0.60 33.59 15.11
CA ALA A 516 0.60 33.91 16.54
C ALA A 516 0.52 32.67 17.46
N THR A 517 -0.10 31.58 17.02
CA THR A 517 -0.17 30.31 17.77
C THR A 517 1.10 29.48 17.64
N GLY A 518 2.06 29.93 16.83
CA GLY A 518 3.35 29.30 16.64
C GLY A 518 3.42 28.25 15.52
N CYS A 519 2.33 28.06 14.77
CA CYS A 519 2.28 27.15 13.63
C CYS A 519 3.03 27.73 12.43
N ILE A 520 3.85 26.91 11.79
CA ILE A 520 4.67 27.29 10.64
C ILE A 520 4.10 26.62 9.39
N SER A 521 3.90 27.37 8.31
CA SER A 521 3.42 26.84 7.04
C SER A 521 4.43 25.91 6.35
N PRO A 522 3.99 25.07 5.39
CA PRO A 522 4.91 24.42 4.46
C PRO A 522 5.77 25.44 3.70
N MET A 523 7.00 25.06 3.38
CA MET A 523 7.97 25.95 2.75
C MET A 523 7.71 26.13 1.24
N THR A 524 7.92 27.36 0.75
CA THR A 524 8.09 27.68 -0.67
C THR A 524 9.56 27.85 -0.99
N GLU A 525 10.04 27.14 -2.01
CA GLU A 525 11.41 27.24 -2.48
C GLU A 525 11.48 28.04 -3.80
N VAL A 526 12.48 28.91 -3.88
CA VAL A 526 12.85 29.68 -5.07
C VAL A 526 14.32 29.45 -5.34
N LYS A 527 14.65 28.97 -6.54
CA LYS A 527 16.04 28.77 -6.96
C LYS A 527 16.55 30.01 -7.69
N ILE A 528 17.65 30.56 -7.19
CA ILE A 528 18.35 31.70 -7.78
C ILE A 528 19.63 31.18 -8.42
N SER A 529 19.81 31.41 -9.72
CA SER A 529 20.94 30.89 -10.50
C SER A 529 21.44 31.94 -11.47
N GLY A 530 22.76 32.09 -11.54
CA GLY A 530 23.40 33.07 -12.39
C GLY A 530 23.40 34.50 -11.85
N ASN A 531 24.11 35.34 -12.60
CA ASN A 531 24.15 36.77 -12.44
C ASN A 531 24.01 37.42 -13.82
N SER A 532 23.14 38.40 -13.93
CA SER A 532 22.81 39.12 -15.17
C SER A 532 22.70 40.61 -14.87
N SER A 533 22.57 41.43 -15.91
CA SER A 533 22.36 42.88 -15.80
C SER A 533 21.25 43.31 -16.73
N GLU A 534 20.74 44.54 -16.52
CA GLU A 534 19.83 45.15 -17.48
C GLU A 534 20.43 45.18 -18.90
N PRO A 535 19.61 45.06 -19.96
CA PRO A 535 20.09 45.08 -21.34
C PRO A 535 20.90 46.34 -21.63
N ASN A 536 22.09 46.18 -22.22
CA ASN A 536 22.89 47.31 -22.67
C ASN A 536 22.83 47.44 -24.20
N VAL A 537 21.62 47.73 -24.69
CA VAL A 537 21.39 47.89 -26.12
C VAL A 537 22.03 49.16 -26.66
N SER A 538 22.71 49.03 -27.81
CA SER A 538 23.33 50.13 -28.56
C SER A 538 23.18 49.88 -30.06
N TRP A 539 23.22 50.94 -30.88
CA TRP A 539 23.21 50.79 -32.33
C TRP A 539 24.52 50.16 -32.83
N ASP A 540 24.43 49.20 -33.76
CA ASP A 540 25.63 48.60 -34.36
C ASP A 540 26.39 49.65 -35.19
N PRO A 541 27.64 49.99 -34.83
CA PRO A 541 28.43 50.96 -35.58
C PRO A 541 28.79 50.49 -36.99
N ASN A 542 28.70 49.19 -37.29
CA ASN A 542 29.04 48.63 -38.60
C ASN A 542 27.88 48.68 -39.60
N VAL A 543 26.66 48.97 -39.14
CA VAL A 543 25.48 49.12 -39.99
C VAL A 543 25.18 50.60 -40.19
N THR A 544 25.26 51.06 -41.45
CA THR A 544 25.00 52.46 -41.78
C THR A 544 23.57 52.83 -41.41
N ARG A 545 23.45 53.82 -40.51
CA ARG A 545 22.17 54.32 -40.03
C ARG A 545 21.87 55.69 -40.69
N PRO A 546 20.97 55.75 -41.68
CA PRO A 546 20.73 56.98 -42.42
C PRO A 546 20.06 58.05 -41.53
N ALA A 547 20.55 59.29 -41.60
CA ALA A 547 19.90 60.44 -40.96
C ALA A 547 18.67 60.94 -41.75
N ALA A 548 18.59 60.61 -43.05
CA ALA A 548 17.48 60.97 -43.92
C ALA A 548 17.17 59.85 -44.91
N ALA A 549 15.90 59.70 -45.29
CA ALA A 549 15.43 58.71 -46.26
C ALA A 549 14.19 59.22 -47.01
N THR A 550 13.88 58.65 -48.18
CA THR A 550 12.69 59.02 -48.96
C THR A 550 11.45 58.27 -48.48
N PHE A 551 10.28 58.89 -48.60
CA PHE A 551 8.99 58.20 -48.41
C PHE A 551 8.91 56.93 -49.27
N GLY A 552 8.40 55.84 -48.69
CA GLY A 552 8.24 54.52 -49.32
C GLY A 552 9.51 53.65 -49.37
N SER A 553 10.66 54.15 -48.91
CA SER A 553 11.88 53.35 -48.80
C SER A 553 11.86 52.44 -47.56
N SER A 554 12.83 51.51 -47.49
CA SER A 554 13.06 50.68 -46.31
C SER A 554 14.45 50.90 -45.73
N VAL A 555 14.59 50.87 -44.41
CA VAL A 555 15.88 50.97 -43.72
C VAL A 555 16.15 49.71 -42.93
N THR A 556 17.39 49.22 -42.96
CA THR A 556 17.80 48.12 -42.09
C THR A 556 18.60 48.68 -40.92
N LEU A 557 18.13 48.42 -39.70
CA LEU A 557 18.80 48.81 -38.47
C LEU A 557 19.17 47.57 -37.66
N THR A 558 20.35 47.60 -37.06
CA THR A 558 20.86 46.53 -36.21
C THR A 558 21.32 47.10 -34.88
N VAL A 559 21.07 46.36 -33.81
CA VAL A 559 21.54 46.67 -32.46
C VAL A 559 22.49 45.62 -31.93
N ASN A 560 23.44 46.06 -31.12
CA ASN A 560 24.28 45.21 -30.29
C ASN A 560 23.69 45.15 -28.88
N ASP A 561 23.73 43.96 -28.29
CA ASP A 561 23.38 43.70 -26.89
C ASP A 561 24.20 42.51 -26.40
N SER A 562 24.78 42.63 -25.21
CA SER A 562 25.65 41.63 -24.60
C SER A 562 24.87 40.61 -23.74
N TYR A 563 23.56 40.79 -23.61
CA TYR A 563 22.69 39.96 -22.77
C TYR A 563 21.68 39.17 -23.61
N ASN A 564 21.04 38.18 -22.98
CA ASN A 564 20.00 37.39 -23.61
C ASN A 564 18.64 38.13 -23.56
N SER A 565 18.53 39.21 -24.33
CA SER A 565 17.33 40.05 -24.35
C SER A 565 16.37 39.67 -25.48
N THR A 566 15.09 39.91 -25.23
CA THR A 566 14.05 39.96 -26.28
C THR A 566 13.94 41.38 -26.82
N PHE A 567 13.65 41.54 -28.12
CA PHE A 567 13.57 42.85 -28.77
C PHE A 567 12.15 43.16 -29.23
N SER A 568 11.73 44.42 -29.11
CA SER A 568 10.49 44.94 -29.67
C SER A 568 10.77 46.26 -30.39
N TRP A 569 10.39 46.34 -31.67
CA TRP A 569 10.60 47.51 -32.52
C TRP A 569 9.31 48.30 -32.70
N THR A 570 9.42 49.63 -32.75
CA THR A 570 8.30 50.52 -33.08
C THR A 570 8.69 51.55 -34.13
N LEU A 571 7.72 51.97 -34.95
CA LEU A 571 7.81 53.13 -35.85
C LEU A 571 6.71 54.12 -35.44
N ASP A 572 7.08 55.34 -35.06
CA ASP A 572 6.18 56.40 -34.58
C ASP A 572 5.25 55.92 -33.45
N GLY A 573 5.78 55.05 -32.58
CA GLY A 573 5.05 54.43 -31.47
C GLY A 573 4.24 53.18 -31.84
N VAL A 574 4.11 52.84 -33.12
CA VAL A 574 3.39 51.65 -33.59
C VAL A 574 4.31 50.43 -33.55
N LYS A 575 3.89 49.37 -32.86
CA LYS A 575 4.66 48.11 -32.74
C LYS A 575 4.79 47.39 -34.08
N LEU A 576 6.01 46.97 -34.40
CA LEU A 576 6.36 46.18 -35.58
C LEU A 576 6.51 44.69 -35.21
N SER A 577 6.49 43.80 -36.20
CA SER A 577 6.60 42.34 -36.01
C SER A 577 8.04 41.82 -35.82
N TYR A 578 9.02 42.71 -35.71
CA TYR A 578 10.42 42.33 -35.53
C TYR A 578 10.73 42.01 -34.07
N THR A 579 11.37 40.87 -33.83
CA THR A 579 11.73 40.37 -32.49
C THR A 579 13.23 40.12 -32.29
N GLY A 580 14.03 40.29 -33.34
CA GLY A 580 15.48 40.08 -33.33
C GLY A 580 16.29 41.39 -33.22
N LYS A 581 17.61 41.25 -33.18
CA LYS A 581 18.59 42.35 -33.15
C LYS A 581 18.63 43.19 -34.44
N THR A 582 18.05 42.70 -35.53
CA THR A 582 18.00 43.40 -36.83
C THR A 582 16.55 43.53 -37.28
N ALA A 583 16.19 44.70 -37.80
CA ALA A 583 14.88 44.99 -38.38
C ALA A 583 15.03 45.75 -39.71
N THR A 584 14.30 45.32 -40.74
CA THR A 584 14.18 46.03 -42.02
C THR A 584 12.83 46.73 -42.07
N ILE A 585 12.83 48.02 -41.75
CA ILE A 585 11.61 48.80 -41.48
C ILE A 585 11.20 49.54 -42.74
N ALA A 586 9.99 49.29 -43.23
CA ALA A 586 9.37 50.11 -44.27
C ALA A 586 8.98 51.47 -43.69
N LEU A 587 9.46 52.55 -44.30
CA LEU A 587 9.13 53.91 -43.91
C LEU A 587 7.77 54.34 -44.50
N PRO A 588 7.12 55.39 -43.95
CA PRO A 588 5.83 55.86 -44.46
C PRO A 588 5.87 56.09 -45.98
N THR A 589 4.80 55.76 -46.68
CA THR A 589 4.71 55.91 -48.15
C THR A 589 4.33 57.32 -48.60
N SER A 590 3.88 58.17 -47.68
CA SER A 590 3.48 59.56 -47.92
C SER A 590 3.63 60.40 -46.65
N GLY A 591 3.83 61.71 -46.80
CA GLY A 591 3.90 62.65 -45.68
C GLY A 591 4.42 64.02 -46.11
N THR A 592 4.73 64.88 -45.14
CA THR A 592 5.31 66.20 -45.41
C THR A 592 6.83 66.13 -45.47
N PRO A 593 7.50 66.82 -46.41
CA PRO A 593 8.96 66.93 -46.40
C PRO A 593 9.47 67.44 -45.05
N ALA A 594 10.59 66.88 -44.59
CA ALA A 594 11.17 67.10 -43.27
C ALA A 594 10.37 66.51 -42.08
N GLN A 595 9.33 65.70 -42.31
CA GLN A 595 8.72 64.88 -41.26
C GLN A 595 9.77 63.94 -40.64
N ILE A 596 9.72 63.75 -39.32
CA ILE A 596 10.61 62.82 -38.62
C ILE A 596 9.88 61.48 -38.44
N ALA A 597 10.48 60.41 -38.95
CA ALA A 597 10.10 59.03 -38.61
C ALA A 597 10.94 58.58 -37.40
N LYS A 598 10.28 58.26 -36.28
CA LYS A 598 10.94 57.87 -35.03
C LYS A 598 10.87 56.36 -34.85
N ILE A 599 12.02 55.72 -34.93
CA ILE A 599 12.16 54.28 -34.70
C ILE A 599 12.64 54.08 -33.27
N ALA A 600 11.99 53.20 -32.51
CA ALA A 600 12.47 52.77 -31.20
C ALA A 600 12.68 51.26 -31.17
N VAL A 601 13.69 50.82 -30.42
CA VAL A 601 13.92 49.41 -30.12
C VAL A 601 14.11 49.25 -28.61
N THR A 602 13.27 48.40 -28.03
CA THR A 602 13.32 48.04 -26.61
C THR A 602 13.92 46.64 -26.49
N ALA A 603 15.05 46.54 -25.80
CA ALA A 603 15.62 45.27 -25.36
C ALA A 603 15.14 44.99 -23.93
N LYS A 604 14.63 43.78 -23.67
CA LYS A 604 14.10 43.37 -22.36
C LYS A 604 14.61 42.00 -21.94
N ASN A 605 15.07 41.90 -20.70
CA ASN A 605 15.39 40.64 -20.03
C ASN A 605 14.74 40.62 -18.62
N GLU A 606 15.05 39.60 -17.82
CA GLU A 606 14.48 39.46 -16.46
C GLU A 606 14.94 40.55 -15.48
N CYS A 607 16.04 41.25 -15.77
CA CYS A 607 16.59 42.32 -14.94
C CYS A 607 16.06 43.71 -15.28
N GLY A 608 15.44 43.88 -16.45
CA GLY A 608 14.84 45.15 -16.85
C GLY A 608 14.73 45.32 -18.35
N GLU A 609 14.52 46.56 -18.78
CA GLU A 609 14.39 46.93 -20.18
C GLU A 609 15.12 48.24 -20.49
N LYS A 610 15.70 48.32 -21.69
CA LYS A 610 16.35 49.53 -22.19
C LYS A 610 15.85 49.83 -23.59
N THR A 611 15.48 51.09 -23.82
CA THR A 611 15.00 51.56 -25.13
C THR A 611 15.97 52.58 -25.70
N ILE A 612 16.33 52.41 -26.97
CA ILE A 612 17.06 53.41 -27.75
C ILE A 612 16.22 53.83 -28.97
N THR A 613 16.41 55.07 -29.42
CA THR A 613 15.66 55.64 -30.54
C THR A 613 16.60 56.11 -31.65
N HIS A 614 16.09 56.09 -32.88
CA HIS A 614 16.71 56.70 -34.04
C HIS A 614 15.66 57.50 -34.81
N GLU A 615 16.06 58.68 -35.29
CA GLU A 615 15.20 59.60 -36.01
C GLU A 615 15.69 59.73 -37.45
N ILE A 616 14.76 59.63 -38.39
CA ILE A 616 15.02 59.75 -39.82
C ILE A 616 14.21 60.92 -40.36
N THR A 617 14.90 61.90 -40.94
CA THR A 617 14.25 63.00 -41.66
C THR A 617 13.76 62.51 -43.02
N MET A 618 12.46 62.63 -43.27
CA MET A 618 11.83 62.18 -44.50
C MET A 618 11.99 63.21 -45.61
N ASN A 619 12.66 62.82 -46.69
CA ASN A 619 12.79 63.59 -47.91
C ASN A 619 11.55 63.42 -48.79
N SER A 620 11.30 64.40 -49.67
CA SER A 620 10.18 64.37 -50.63
C SER A 620 10.09 63.01 -51.34
N ALA A 621 8.85 62.49 -51.47
CA ALA A 621 8.60 61.33 -52.32
C ALA A 621 9.10 61.65 -53.75
N CYS A 622 9.60 60.63 -54.47
CA CYS A 622 9.88 60.80 -55.89
C CYS A 622 8.58 61.26 -56.57
N PRO A 623 8.58 62.37 -57.33
CA PRO A 623 7.38 62.80 -58.03
C PRO A 623 6.97 61.73 -59.04
N THR A 624 5.68 61.42 -59.09
CA THR A 624 5.11 60.60 -60.16
C THR A 624 5.20 61.42 -61.46
N PRO A 625 5.94 60.99 -62.49
CA PRO A 625 6.13 61.79 -63.69
C PRO A 625 4.79 61.96 -64.43
N VAL A 626 4.40 63.21 -64.68
CA VAL A 626 3.21 63.57 -65.46
C VAL A 626 3.62 63.93 -66.89
N ILE A 627 3.01 63.27 -67.87
CA ILE A 627 3.17 63.62 -69.28
C ILE A 627 2.24 64.81 -69.60
N ASN A 628 2.81 65.95 -70.00
CA ASN A 628 2.03 67.16 -70.24
C ASN A 628 1.59 67.31 -71.69
N SER A 629 2.42 66.90 -72.64
CA SER A 629 2.08 66.97 -74.06
C SER A 629 2.82 65.91 -74.87
N ILE A 630 2.14 65.44 -75.91
CA ILE A 630 2.71 64.59 -76.96
C ILE A 630 2.55 65.38 -78.26
N SER A 631 3.64 65.58 -79.00
CA SER A 631 3.62 66.28 -80.29
C SER A 631 4.32 65.46 -81.38
N GLY A 632 3.74 65.43 -82.58
CA GLY A 632 4.21 64.63 -83.72
C GLY A 632 3.08 64.30 -84.70
N ALA A 633 3.42 63.89 -85.92
CA ALA A 633 2.43 63.53 -86.94
C ALA A 633 1.73 62.20 -86.58
N GLN A 634 0.40 62.23 -86.46
CA GLN A 634 -0.44 61.08 -86.10
C GLN A 634 -0.83 60.19 -87.30
N THR A 635 -0.66 60.73 -88.51
CA THR A 635 -0.92 60.04 -89.78
C THR A 635 0.34 60.14 -90.62
N ILE A 636 0.88 59.00 -91.03
CA ILE A 636 2.19 58.91 -91.68
C ILE A 636 2.07 58.16 -92.99
N THR A 637 2.87 58.55 -93.99
CA THR A 637 2.99 57.79 -95.24
C THR A 637 4.06 56.71 -95.04
N ALA A 638 3.83 55.49 -95.51
CA ALA A 638 4.76 54.39 -95.33
C ALA A 638 6.19 54.76 -95.80
N LYS A 639 7.21 54.36 -95.02
CA LYS A 639 8.65 54.68 -95.22
C LYS A 639 9.06 56.14 -94.97
N THR A 640 8.23 56.91 -94.26
CA THR A 640 8.61 58.24 -93.78
C THR A 640 8.98 58.19 -92.30
N ASN A 641 10.03 58.92 -91.92
CA ASN A 641 10.47 59.00 -90.52
C ASN A 641 9.57 59.98 -89.77
N VAL A 642 9.14 59.60 -88.56
CA VAL A 642 8.43 60.49 -87.64
C VAL A 642 9.17 60.64 -86.34
N THR A 643 9.17 61.87 -85.83
CA THR A 643 9.64 62.21 -84.50
C THR A 643 8.43 62.48 -83.62
N ILE A 644 8.31 61.75 -82.52
CA ILE A 644 7.34 62.03 -81.46
C ILE A 644 8.11 62.62 -80.28
N ASN A 645 7.68 63.80 -79.81
CA ASN A 645 8.27 64.46 -78.65
C ASN A 645 7.30 64.38 -77.47
N ILE A 646 7.84 64.07 -76.29
CA ILE A 646 7.15 64.10 -75.00
C ILE A 646 7.77 65.22 -74.15
N SER A 647 6.95 65.99 -73.45
CA SER A 647 7.40 66.87 -72.38
C SER A 647 6.81 66.45 -71.03
N THR A 648 7.65 66.49 -69.99
CA THR A 648 7.30 66.27 -68.59
C THR A 648 7.50 67.56 -67.80
N THR A 649 6.75 67.78 -66.73
CA THR A 649 6.84 69.00 -65.90
C THR A 649 7.97 68.96 -64.87
N ASP A 650 8.59 67.80 -64.64
CA ASP A 650 9.55 67.64 -63.56
C ASP A 650 10.94 68.22 -63.89
N THR A 651 11.55 68.84 -62.88
CA THR A 651 12.89 69.45 -62.92
C THR A 651 14.04 68.44 -62.90
N ASN A 652 13.74 67.14 -62.75
CA ASN A 652 14.70 66.06 -62.83
C ASN A 652 14.74 65.53 -64.27
N THR A 653 15.94 65.33 -64.85
CA THR A 653 16.14 64.72 -66.18
C THR A 653 15.63 63.28 -66.20
N PRO A 654 14.43 62.97 -66.75
CA PRO A 654 13.91 61.61 -66.74
C PRO A 654 14.59 60.81 -67.84
N THR A 655 14.76 59.50 -67.62
CA THR A 655 14.99 58.57 -68.73
C THR A 655 13.64 58.07 -69.24
N TYR A 656 13.51 58.00 -70.56
CA TYR A 656 12.26 57.61 -71.22
C TYR A 656 12.39 56.21 -71.84
N GLN A 657 11.34 55.42 -71.76
CA GLN A 657 11.22 54.14 -72.46
C GLN A 657 9.90 54.12 -73.23
N TRP A 658 9.96 53.74 -74.50
CA TRP A 658 8.80 53.72 -75.40
C TRP A 658 8.28 52.30 -75.59
N PHE A 659 6.97 52.13 -75.46
CA PHE A 659 6.28 50.85 -75.62
C PHE A 659 5.35 50.90 -76.84
N GLN A 660 5.25 49.79 -77.59
CA GLN A 660 4.24 49.62 -78.63
C GLN A 660 3.26 48.54 -78.19
N ASN A 661 1.97 48.89 -78.07
CA ASN A 661 0.89 47.94 -77.78
C ASN A 661 1.20 46.96 -76.62
N THR A 662 1.76 47.47 -75.52
CA THR A 662 2.14 46.75 -74.27
C THR A 662 3.34 45.79 -74.31
N ALA A 663 4.03 45.63 -75.44
CA ALA A 663 5.29 44.90 -75.52
C ALA A 663 6.49 45.87 -75.54
N ASP A 664 7.57 45.47 -74.86
CA ASP A 664 8.81 46.24 -74.75
C ASP A 664 9.43 46.43 -76.14
N SER A 665 9.54 47.68 -76.62
CA SER A 665 10.23 47.94 -77.89
C SER A 665 11.73 48.06 -77.63
N THR A 666 12.57 47.44 -78.46
CA THR A 666 14.04 47.47 -78.32
C THR A 666 14.68 48.83 -78.67
N ILE A 667 13.91 49.92 -78.68
CA ILE A 667 14.40 51.25 -79.04
C ILE A 667 14.75 52.01 -77.75
N ARG A 668 16.00 51.86 -77.30
CA ARG A 668 16.58 52.72 -76.26
C ARG A 668 17.13 54.00 -76.90
N GLY A 669 16.77 55.17 -76.39
CA GLY A 669 17.34 56.45 -76.81
C GLY A 669 17.69 57.30 -75.60
N ASP A 670 18.99 57.60 -75.45
CA ASP A 670 19.46 58.67 -74.57
C ASP A 670 19.18 60.03 -75.22
N SER A 671 18.82 61.00 -74.38
CA SER A 671 18.78 62.44 -74.62
C SER A 671 18.60 62.95 -76.08
N GLY A 672 17.40 63.44 -76.39
CA GLY A 672 17.25 64.62 -77.23
C GLY A 672 17.23 64.47 -78.76
N ARG A 673 17.38 63.28 -79.34
CA ARG A 673 16.95 62.97 -80.74
C ARG A 673 17.22 61.51 -81.06
N ASN A 674 16.23 60.76 -81.53
CA ASN A 674 16.49 59.49 -82.21
C ASN A 674 15.59 59.29 -83.43
N ARG A 675 16.21 58.83 -84.52
CA ARG A 675 15.58 58.48 -85.81
C ARG A 675 15.21 56.99 -85.77
N GLY A 676 13.93 56.68 -85.75
CA GLY A 676 13.41 55.35 -86.03
C GLY A 676 12.83 55.30 -87.44
N PHE A 677 13.18 54.27 -88.21
CA PHE A 677 12.50 53.93 -89.46
C PHE A 677 11.28 53.05 -89.13
N ILE A 678 10.11 53.42 -89.65
CA ILE A 678 8.92 52.56 -89.74
C ILE A 678 8.74 52.15 -91.19
#